data_AF-A0A3A4PTD2-F1
#
_entry.id   AF-A0A3A4PTD2-F1
#
_cell.length_a   1.000
_cell.length_b   1.000
_cell.length_c   1.000
_cell.angle_alpha   90.00
_cell.angle_beta   90.00
_cell.angle_gamma   90.00
#
_symmetry.space_group_name_H-M   'P 1'
#
loop_
_entity.id
_entity.type
_entity.pdbx_description
1 polymer ?
#
loop_
_entity_poly.entity_id
_entity_poly.type
_entity_poly.pdbx_seq_one_letter_code
_entity_poly.pdbx_strand_id
1 'polypeptide(L)'
;MGGTTMEKKLVVCSMCDLACTLEAHIEDGRLEKLRGFAEHPLTPDVFCVKPAHAKDWYYNDDRLLYPLKRAGERGAGKWIRISWDQAMDEIAHRLSEVVERHGPESFACSTSEYNTQVASGATRRFMNLLGSPNYISGVSLCMGNTAAVASMTCGGYPFSDYEQTRCVVYFGHNPRPDVWAGEYQRLRAALGRGAKLIVLDPRKSHCAKMAHIHLPLRAGTDAAMSLGWLQVIIEEELYDKEFVSRWCVGFEELERRVGEYPLQRVEAITGVPASLIREAARMYATNSPGVIPWTCITDQQKNSTSALRCQTILRALTGSLNVPGGDVLLAPNPMVVSESELEMHEALPQDKKDLQLGAEKYPVMTYRGQQALNEPRRRVWGLRYFNLMKGQYMAHPPTLFRAMREGTPYAVKAFFSIANNTLMCYTNQKGIYEGLKKLDLFVVNDQFMTPTAQLADYVLPGDNFLERPVLYNASEWINLYFAAPKVLEPPGECRDIYHFWRELALRMGMEEHFPWNNLEELYDFRVKGTGLTWEELSENLFVVPSPPPQAAPVFRKTLRALSRTGLLPKVTPVFLTMMSWQRRTRERLEQAGMERMAVLFRDRMTFKPYPHEKLGFATPSGKVELYSSVLEDLGHDPLPYWSDINPPGETADSSEDEYPLQLFIGLREDEYFHSTGRHVDKLRKRNPEPLAFINTNTARKSDIEDGSWIYVETSWGRVKMKAKLSEDMHPDLVRVPHGWWKPEMPKGDPELSGAWDYSDGVLLDDDPAHLDPEQGLPDLRGGRRCRVTLMQEES
;
A
#
# COMPACT_ATOMS: atom_id res chain seq x y z
N MET A 1 -27.20 -6.63 -42.48
CA MET A 1 -26.66 -5.66 -41.50
C MET A 1 -26.83 -6.28 -40.12
N GLY A 2 -25.86 -7.08 -39.67
CA GLY A 2 -25.83 -7.56 -38.29
C GLY A 2 -25.25 -6.44 -37.44
N GLY A 3 -26.05 -5.86 -36.55
CA GLY A 3 -25.57 -4.79 -35.66
C GLY A 3 -24.55 -5.35 -34.68
N THR A 4 -23.37 -4.73 -34.59
CA THR A 4 -22.41 -4.99 -33.53
C THR A 4 -23.08 -4.68 -32.19
N THR A 5 -23.13 -5.68 -31.31
CA THR A 5 -23.73 -5.53 -29.98
C THR A 5 -22.62 -5.15 -29.01
N MET A 6 -22.65 -3.92 -28.50
CA MET A 6 -21.67 -3.46 -27.51
C MET A 6 -21.99 -4.09 -26.15
N GLU A 7 -21.10 -4.96 -25.68
CA GLU A 7 -21.18 -5.58 -24.36
C GLU A 7 -20.56 -4.66 -23.29
N LYS A 8 -21.14 -4.66 -22.09
CA LYS A 8 -20.65 -3.91 -20.94
C LYS A 8 -20.39 -4.86 -19.79
N LYS A 9 -19.20 -4.77 -19.20
CA LYS A 9 -18.83 -5.54 -18.00
C LYS A 9 -18.20 -4.64 -16.95
N LEU A 10 -18.44 -4.93 -15.68
CA LEU A 10 -17.78 -4.25 -14.58
C LEU A 10 -16.40 -4.85 -14.33
N VAL A 11 -15.47 -4.01 -13.88
CA VAL A 11 -14.10 -4.42 -13.61
C VAL A 11 -13.51 -3.61 -12.46
N VAL A 12 -12.68 -4.25 -11.63
CA VAL A 12 -11.88 -3.57 -10.60
C VAL A 12 -10.52 -3.23 -11.20
N CYS A 13 -10.19 -1.93 -11.28
CA CYS A 13 -8.95 -1.46 -11.87
C CYS A 13 -7.75 -1.84 -10.97
N SER A 14 -6.68 -2.40 -11.54
CA SER A 14 -5.42 -2.66 -10.82
C SER A 14 -4.24 -1.83 -11.33
N MET A 15 -4.49 -0.73 -12.06
CA MET A 15 -3.42 0.15 -12.55
C MET A 15 -2.87 1.09 -11.45
N CYS A 16 -3.50 1.07 -10.26
CA CYS A 16 -2.92 1.47 -8.98
C CYS A 16 -3.59 0.66 -7.86
N ASP A 17 -3.22 0.96 -6.62
CA ASP A 17 -3.67 0.32 -5.38
C ASP A 17 -5.06 0.75 -4.88
N LEU A 18 -5.66 1.81 -5.45
CA LEU A 18 -6.98 2.29 -4.99
C LEU A 18 -8.14 1.38 -5.41
N ALA A 19 -7.97 0.56 -6.45
CA ALA A 19 -8.96 -0.40 -6.92
C ALA A 19 -10.34 0.19 -7.29
N CYS A 20 -10.35 1.29 -8.06
CA CYS A 20 -11.60 1.89 -8.55
C CYS A 20 -12.41 0.92 -9.42
N THR A 21 -13.72 0.91 -9.23
CA THR A 21 -14.65 0.15 -10.09
C THR A 21 -14.96 0.90 -11.38
N LEU A 22 -14.81 0.24 -12.52
CA LEU A 22 -14.96 0.79 -13.86
C LEU A 22 -15.96 -0.05 -14.70
N GLU A 23 -16.47 0.54 -15.78
CA GLU A 23 -17.25 -0.15 -16.82
C GLU A 23 -16.36 -0.33 -18.07
N ALA A 24 -16.17 -1.57 -18.50
CA ALA A 24 -15.52 -1.94 -19.74
C ALA A 24 -16.54 -2.06 -20.87
N HIS A 25 -16.28 -1.36 -21.98
CA HIS A 25 -17.06 -1.44 -23.21
C HIS A 25 -16.34 -2.33 -24.22
N ILE A 26 -17.01 -3.39 -24.65
CA ILE A 26 -16.46 -4.43 -25.52
C ILE A 26 -17.24 -4.42 -26.83
N GLU A 27 -16.52 -4.37 -27.96
CA GLU A 27 -17.08 -4.51 -29.31
C GLU A 27 -16.31 -5.63 -30.01
N ASP A 28 -17.02 -6.61 -30.56
CA ASP A 28 -16.44 -7.78 -31.25
C ASP A 28 -15.35 -8.50 -30.43
N GLY A 29 -15.58 -8.66 -29.13
CA GLY A 29 -14.65 -9.31 -28.20
C GLY A 29 -13.38 -8.50 -27.89
N ARG A 30 -13.32 -7.22 -28.30
CA ARG A 30 -12.18 -6.33 -28.05
C ARG A 30 -12.58 -5.17 -27.15
N LEU A 31 -11.63 -4.72 -26.32
CA LEU A 31 -11.81 -3.54 -25.49
C LEU A 31 -11.80 -2.29 -26.36
N GLU A 32 -12.90 -1.54 -26.32
CA GLU A 32 -12.99 -0.24 -26.95
C GLU A 32 -12.57 0.87 -26.01
N LYS A 33 -13.11 0.88 -24.78
CA LYS A 33 -12.76 1.86 -23.75
C LYS A 33 -13.16 1.39 -22.35
N LEU A 34 -12.53 2.00 -21.35
CA LEU A 34 -13.01 2.00 -19.97
C LEU A 34 -13.69 3.33 -19.65
N ARG A 35 -14.68 3.30 -18.76
CA ARG A 35 -15.31 4.48 -18.17
C ARG A 35 -15.47 4.30 -16.66
N GLY A 36 -15.60 5.41 -15.94
CA GLY A 36 -16.02 5.37 -14.55
C GLY A 36 -17.40 4.74 -14.42
N PHE A 37 -17.62 3.97 -13.35
CA PHE A 37 -18.92 3.37 -13.09
C PHE A 37 -19.85 4.40 -12.44
N ALA A 38 -20.85 4.86 -13.18
CA ALA A 38 -21.77 5.92 -12.76
C ALA A 38 -22.57 5.59 -11.49
N GLU A 39 -22.89 4.31 -11.29
CA GLU A 39 -23.70 3.85 -10.15
C GLU A 39 -22.84 3.46 -8.94
N HIS A 40 -21.51 3.66 -8.99
CA HIS A 40 -20.66 3.34 -7.85
C HIS A 40 -21.09 4.15 -6.62
N PRO A 41 -21.34 3.48 -5.47
CA PRO A 41 -22.03 4.14 -4.36
C PRO A 41 -21.16 5.17 -3.61
N LEU A 42 -19.83 5.00 -3.55
CA LEU A 42 -18.91 5.99 -2.93
C LEU A 42 -18.31 7.00 -3.91
N THR A 43 -18.01 6.56 -5.13
CA THR A 43 -17.16 7.30 -6.08
C THR A 43 -17.74 7.18 -7.48
N PRO A 44 -18.94 7.73 -7.72
CA PRO A 44 -19.61 7.65 -9.01
C PRO A 44 -18.75 8.31 -10.09
N ASP A 45 -18.67 7.67 -11.26
CA ASP A 45 -17.93 8.16 -12.43
C ASP A 45 -16.43 8.43 -12.20
N VAL A 46 -15.83 7.85 -11.17
CA VAL A 46 -14.39 8.00 -10.91
C VAL A 46 -13.56 7.46 -12.09
N PHE A 47 -12.64 8.27 -12.59
CA PHE A 47 -11.75 7.88 -13.69
C PHE A 47 -10.47 8.73 -13.69
N CYS A 48 -9.35 8.15 -14.13
CA CYS A 48 -8.08 8.88 -14.28
C CYS A 48 -7.36 8.49 -15.58
N VAL A 49 -6.23 9.14 -15.87
CA VAL A 49 -5.44 8.93 -17.09
C VAL A 49 -4.92 7.51 -17.27
N LYS A 50 -4.60 6.79 -16.18
CA LYS A 50 -4.07 5.41 -16.25
C LYS A 50 -5.05 4.43 -16.94
N PRO A 51 -6.27 4.20 -16.42
CA PRO A 51 -7.25 3.34 -17.09
C PRO A 51 -7.77 3.92 -18.41
N ALA A 52 -7.63 5.23 -18.66
CA ALA A 52 -7.92 5.80 -19.98
C ALA A 52 -7.03 5.20 -21.09
N HIS A 53 -5.84 4.72 -20.72
CA HIS A 53 -4.87 4.09 -21.61
C HIS A 53 -4.72 2.57 -21.36
N ALA A 54 -5.67 1.93 -20.67
CA ALA A 54 -5.65 0.48 -20.44
C ALA A 54 -5.64 -0.34 -21.75
N LYS A 55 -6.26 0.19 -22.82
CA LYS A 55 -6.24 -0.44 -24.16
C LYS A 55 -4.82 -0.50 -24.73
N ASP A 56 -4.07 0.59 -24.60
CA ASP A 56 -2.68 0.70 -25.08
C ASP A 56 -1.72 -0.17 -24.26
N TRP A 57 -2.08 -0.47 -23.00
CA TRP A 57 -1.37 -1.41 -22.15
C TRP A 57 -1.70 -2.87 -22.51
N TYR A 58 -2.98 -3.19 -22.65
CA TYR A 58 -3.46 -4.55 -22.87
C TYR A 58 -2.97 -5.14 -24.20
N TYR A 59 -3.04 -4.34 -25.28
CA TYR A 59 -2.63 -4.71 -26.63
C TYR A 59 -1.18 -4.31 -26.95
N ASN A 60 -0.35 -4.11 -25.94
CA ASN A 60 1.04 -3.72 -26.15
C ASN A 60 1.86 -4.90 -26.71
N ASP A 61 2.66 -4.66 -27.75
CA ASP A 61 3.46 -5.69 -28.43
C ASP A 61 4.63 -6.21 -27.57
N ASP A 62 5.11 -5.42 -26.59
CA ASP A 62 6.18 -5.82 -25.67
C ASP A 62 5.68 -6.67 -24.49
N ARG A 63 4.37 -6.94 -24.42
CA ARG A 63 3.80 -7.72 -23.33
C ARG A 63 4.28 -9.17 -23.38
N LEU A 64 4.62 -9.70 -22.21
CA LEU A 64 4.97 -11.11 -22.04
C LEU A 64 3.73 -11.97 -22.19
N LEU A 65 3.72 -12.83 -23.21
CA LEU A 65 2.60 -13.73 -23.53
C LEU A 65 2.92 -15.21 -23.29
N TYR A 66 4.19 -15.56 -23.07
CA TYR A 66 4.64 -16.95 -22.96
C TYR A 66 5.73 -17.10 -21.90
N PRO A 67 5.82 -18.26 -21.21
CA PRO A 67 6.93 -18.54 -20.32
C PRO A 67 8.28 -18.49 -21.04
N LEU A 68 9.26 -17.84 -20.40
CA LEU A 68 10.61 -17.70 -20.90
C LEU A 68 11.60 -18.33 -19.91
N LYS A 69 12.52 -19.13 -20.43
CA LYS A 69 13.68 -19.66 -19.71
C LYS A 69 14.94 -18.93 -20.15
N ARG A 70 15.79 -18.57 -19.18
CA ARG A 70 17.09 -17.95 -19.46
C ARG A 70 17.99 -18.91 -20.23
N ALA A 71 18.64 -18.40 -21.27
CA ALA A 71 19.59 -19.13 -22.12
C ALA A 71 21.00 -18.53 -22.00
N GLY A 72 21.70 -18.83 -20.92
CA GLY A 72 23.06 -18.37 -20.63
C GLY A 72 23.21 -17.78 -19.23
N GLU A 73 24.24 -16.96 -19.05
CA GLU A 73 24.52 -16.27 -17.79
C GLU A 73 23.38 -15.35 -17.37
N ARG A 74 23.12 -15.25 -16.06
CA ARG A 74 22.11 -14.36 -15.49
C ARG A 74 22.36 -12.92 -15.95
N GLY A 75 21.35 -12.25 -16.50
CA GLY A 75 21.48 -10.89 -17.03
C GLY A 75 21.95 -10.79 -18.48
N ALA A 76 22.33 -11.89 -19.16
CA ALA A 76 22.81 -11.83 -20.54
C ALA A 76 21.75 -11.47 -21.61
N GLY A 77 20.48 -11.28 -21.22
CA GLY A 77 19.39 -10.90 -22.13
C GLY A 77 18.96 -11.98 -23.14
N LYS A 78 19.36 -13.24 -22.93
CA LYS A 78 19.07 -14.37 -23.84
C LYS A 78 17.96 -15.26 -23.27
N TRP A 79 16.92 -15.50 -24.06
CA TRP A 79 15.70 -16.19 -23.64
C TRP A 79 15.27 -17.24 -24.66
N ILE A 80 14.74 -18.36 -24.16
CA ILE A 80 14.07 -19.39 -24.94
C ILE A 80 12.65 -19.51 -24.42
N ARG A 81 11.67 -19.47 -25.34
CA ARG A 81 10.27 -19.76 -25.00
C ARG A 81 10.13 -21.24 -24.64
N ILE A 82 9.46 -21.51 -23.53
CA ILE A 82 9.10 -22.87 -23.07
C ILE A 82 7.61 -22.95 -22.78
N SER A 83 7.07 -24.15 -22.59
CA SER A 83 5.69 -24.33 -22.14
C SER A 83 5.55 -24.06 -20.63
N TRP A 84 4.32 -23.80 -20.19
CA TRP A 84 4.01 -23.74 -18.76
C TRP A 84 4.37 -25.04 -18.03
N ASP A 85 4.04 -26.21 -18.59
CA ASP A 85 4.35 -27.50 -17.94
C ASP A 85 5.84 -27.67 -17.71
N GLN A 86 6.67 -27.39 -18.73
CA GLN A 86 8.12 -27.44 -18.59
C GLN A 86 8.61 -26.44 -17.55
N ALA A 87 8.09 -25.21 -17.56
CA ALA A 87 8.50 -24.19 -16.60
C ALA A 87 8.19 -24.64 -15.16
N MET A 88 6.97 -25.13 -14.92
CA MET A 88 6.52 -25.55 -13.60
C MET A 88 7.25 -26.80 -13.11
N ASP A 89 7.54 -27.78 -13.98
CA ASP A 89 8.34 -28.96 -13.65
C ASP A 89 9.76 -28.58 -13.22
N GLU A 90 10.43 -27.73 -14.02
CA GLU A 90 11.79 -27.29 -13.72
C GLU A 90 11.87 -26.41 -12.46
N ILE A 91 10.88 -25.54 -12.24
CA ILE A 91 10.79 -24.70 -11.04
C ILE A 91 10.57 -25.57 -9.79
N ALA A 92 9.63 -26.52 -9.84
CA ALA A 92 9.34 -27.42 -8.72
C ALA A 92 10.57 -28.27 -8.36
N HIS A 93 11.24 -28.84 -9.37
CA HIS A 93 12.47 -29.61 -9.16
C HIS A 93 13.57 -28.76 -8.50
N ARG A 94 13.89 -27.59 -9.08
CA ARG A 94 14.97 -26.72 -8.56
C ARG A 94 14.65 -26.17 -7.18
N LEU A 95 13.39 -25.85 -6.90
CA LEU A 95 12.98 -25.41 -5.56
C LEU A 95 13.13 -26.56 -4.55
N SER A 96 12.76 -27.78 -4.93
CA SER A 96 12.95 -28.97 -4.08
C SER A 96 14.43 -29.20 -3.76
N GLU A 97 15.33 -29.09 -4.75
CA GLU A 97 16.78 -29.18 -4.52
C GLU A 97 17.29 -28.11 -3.54
N VAL A 98 16.78 -26.87 -3.63
CA VAL A 98 17.12 -25.81 -2.68
C VAL A 98 16.64 -26.15 -1.28
N VAL A 99 15.39 -26.60 -1.13
CA VAL A 99 14.83 -26.99 0.17
C VAL A 99 15.58 -28.16 0.79
N GLU A 100 15.92 -29.19 0.01
CA GLU A 100 16.68 -30.36 0.48
C GLU A 100 18.07 -29.99 0.98
N ARG A 101 18.76 -29.07 0.30
CA ARG A 101 20.15 -28.70 0.63
C ARG A 101 20.27 -27.63 1.70
N HIS A 102 19.34 -26.68 1.74
CA HIS A 102 19.46 -25.45 2.52
C HIS A 102 18.30 -25.22 3.50
N GLY A 103 17.32 -26.12 3.54
CA GLY A 103 16.10 -25.96 4.33
C GLY A 103 15.07 -25.06 3.63
N PRO A 104 13.77 -25.18 3.97
CA PRO A 104 12.71 -24.41 3.34
C PRO A 104 12.80 -22.90 3.59
N GLU A 105 13.43 -22.47 4.68
CA GLU A 105 13.71 -21.07 4.97
C GLU A 105 14.63 -20.41 3.94
N SER A 106 15.40 -21.18 3.17
CA SER A 106 16.23 -20.65 2.08
C SER A 106 15.43 -20.21 0.85
N PHE A 107 14.12 -20.47 0.82
CA PHE A 107 13.19 -19.90 -0.16
C PHE A 107 12.57 -18.62 0.38
N ALA A 108 12.53 -17.58 -0.45
CA ALA A 108 11.87 -16.32 -0.17
C ALA A 108 10.94 -15.89 -1.31
N CYS A 109 9.94 -15.08 -0.99
CA CYS A 109 9.03 -14.53 -2.00
C CYS A 109 8.79 -13.04 -1.74
N SER A 110 8.90 -12.22 -2.79
CA SER A 110 8.35 -10.87 -2.80
C SER A 110 7.12 -10.79 -3.68
N THR A 111 6.01 -10.27 -3.14
CA THR A 111 4.78 -10.06 -3.92
C THR A 111 4.20 -8.68 -3.71
N SER A 112 3.47 -8.18 -4.70
CA SER A 112 2.63 -6.99 -4.59
C SER A 112 1.18 -7.37 -4.86
N GLU A 113 0.48 -7.92 -3.86
CA GLU A 113 -0.86 -8.51 -4.04
C GLU A 113 -1.92 -7.49 -4.49
N TYR A 114 -1.75 -6.20 -4.23
CA TYR A 114 -2.62 -5.16 -4.80
C TYR A 114 -2.62 -5.13 -6.34
N ASN A 115 -1.52 -5.55 -6.98
CA ASN A 115 -1.37 -5.57 -8.43
C ASN A 115 -2.05 -6.79 -9.06
N THR A 116 -2.08 -7.92 -8.34
CA THR A 116 -2.68 -9.17 -8.82
C THR A 116 -4.13 -9.33 -8.34
N GLN A 117 -4.44 -8.97 -7.11
CA GLN A 117 -5.76 -9.03 -6.44
C GLN A 117 -6.37 -10.43 -6.33
N VAL A 118 -5.70 -11.46 -6.86
CA VAL A 118 -6.28 -12.80 -7.03
C VAL A 118 -5.41 -13.90 -6.43
N ALA A 119 -4.28 -13.59 -5.79
CA ALA A 119 -3.53 -14.61 -5.06
C ALA A 119 -4.36 -15.25 -3.96
N SER A 120 -5.28 -14.51 -3.33
CA SER A 120 -6.30 -15.02 -2.41
C SER A 120 -5.70 -15.88 -1.29
N GLY A 121 -4.55 -15.45 -0.75
CA GLY A 121 -3.80 -16.17 0.29
C GLY A 121 -2.91 -17.32 -0.19
N ALA A 122 -2.95 -17.71 -1.47
CA ALA A 122 -2.22 -18.86 -2.01
C ALA A 122 -0.69 -18.75 -1.85
N THR A 123 -0.13 -17.54 -1.99
CA THR A 123 1.31 -17.29 -1.79
C THR A 123 1.76 -17.73 -0.41
N ARG A 124 1.12 -17.22 0.65
CA ARG A 124 1.47 -17.56 2.04
C ARG A 124 1.10 -18.99 2.38
N ARG A 125 -0.02 -19.49 1.85
CA ARG A 125 -0.45 -20.89 2.01
C ARG A 125 0.64 -21.84 1.55
N PHE A 126 1.15 -21.65 0.33
CA PHE A 126 2.24 -22.45 -0.22
C PHE A 126 3.50 -22.34 0.64
N MET A 127 3.93 -21.12 0.98
CA MET A 127 5.14 -20.91 1.79
C MET A 127 5.03 -21.53 3.19
N ASN A 128 3.88 -21.38 3.86
CA ASN A 128 3.65 -21.91 5.20
C ASN A 128 3.64 -23.45 5.21
N LEU A 129 3.08 -24.08 4.17
CA LEU A 129 3.10 -25.54 4.00
C LEU A 129 4.50 -26.06 3.67
N LEU A 130 5.25 -25.34 2.84
CA LEU A 130 6.65 -25.68 2.53
C LEU A 130 7.56 -25.50 3.75
N GLY A 131 7.24 -24.57 4.65
CA GLY A 131 8.02 -24.24 5.84
C GLY A 131 8.89 -22.99 5.70
N SER A 132 8.64 -22.13 4.71
CA SER A 132 9.35 -20.85 4.56
C SER A 132 8.66 -19.71 5.29
N PRO A 133 9.36 -18.98 6.19
CA PRO A 133 8.85 -17.76 6.80
C PRO A 133 9.16 -16.49 5.98
N ASN A 134 9.97 -16.58 4.91
CA ASN A 134 10.63 -15.41 4.30
C ASN A 134 9.81 -14.75 3.20
N TYR A 135 8.61 -14.33 3.58
CA TYR A 135 7.72 -13.52 2.74
C TYR A 135 8.01 -12.03 2.95
N ILE A 136 8.15 -11.28 1.85
CA ILE A 136 8.23 -9.81 1.86
C ILE A 136 7.28 -9.21 0.82
N SER A 137 7.04 -7.91 0.93
CA SER A 137 6.22 -7.16 -0.01
C SER A 137 6.61 -5.69 0.00
N GLY A 138 6.37 -4.99 -1.12
CA GLY A 138 6.50 -3.53 -1.15
C GLY A 138 5.65 -2.83 -0.08
N VAL A 139 4.61 -3.49 0.45
CA VAL A 139 3.81 -2.94 1.55
C VAL A 139 4.57 -2.84 2.88
N SER A 140 5.75 -3.46 3.01
CA SER A 140 6.62 -3.26 4.17
C SER A 140 7.15 -1.83 4.28
N LEU A 141 7.10 -1.05 3.18
CA LEU A 141 7.49 0.36 3.11
C LEU A 141 6.27 1.28 2.88
N CYS A 142 5.06 0.73 2.91
CA CYS A 142 3.87 1.37 2.36
C CYS A 142 2.63 0.64 2.86
N MET A 143 1.94 1.15 3.88
CA MET A 143 0.67 0.63 4.41
C MET A 143 0.79 -0.60 5.33
N GLY A 144 1.58 -1.59 4.97
CA GLY A 144 1.72 -2.83 5.75
C GLY A 144 2.38 -2.60 7.11
N ASN A 145 3.45 -1.79 7.12
CA ASN A 145 4.12 -1.32 8.32
C ASN A 145 3.18 -0.43 9.17
N THR A 146 2.39 0.45 8.53
CA THR A 146 1.32 1.22 9.17
C THR A 146 0.35 0.31 9.92
N ALA A 147 -0.11 -0.75 9.26
CA ALA A 147 -1.06 -1.68 9.83
C ALA A 147 -0.47 -2.46 11.02
N ALA A 148 0.81 -2.82 10.96
CA ALA A 148 1.51 -3.49 12.06
C ALA A 148 1.61 -2.58 13.29
N VAL A 149 2.07 -1.34 13.12
CA VAL A 149 2.24 -0.37 14.21
C VAL A 149 0.89 0.10 14.78
N ALA A 150 -0.10 0.38 13.93
CA ALA A 150 -1.44 0.72 14.36
C ALA A 150 -2.09 -0.45 15.14
N SER A 151 -1.82 -1.71 14.74
CA SER A 151 -2.33 -2.88 15.47
C SER A 151 -1.74 -3.01 16.86
N MET A 152 -0.46 -2.66 17.07
CA MET A 152 0.13 -2.60 18.41
C MET A 152 -0.52 -1.52 19.30
N THR A 153 -1.19 -0.53 18.69
CA THR A 153 -1.84 0.58 19.38
C THR A 153 -3.32 0.33 19.67
N CYS A 154 -4.06 -0.16 18.68
CA CYS A 154 -5.52 -0.27 18.72
C CYS A 154 -6.05 -1.59 18.15
N GLY A 155 -5.19 -2.58 17.93
CA GLY A 155 -5.59 -3.94 17.52
C GLY A 155 -5.97 -4.11 16.05
N GLY A 156 -5.88 -3.06 15.25
CA GLY A 156 -6.03 -3.10 13.80
C GLY A 156 -5.58 -1.79 13.15
N TYR A 157 -5.98 -1.59 11.90
CA TYR A 157 -5.71 -0.37 11.15
C TYR A 157 -7.01 0.30 10.72
N PRO A 158 -7.34 1.50 11.23
CA PRO A 158 -8.63 2.11 10.95
C PRO A 158 -8.68 2.71 9.53
N PHE A 159 -9.87 2.68 8.93
CA PHE A 159 -10.18 3.23 7.61
C PHE A 159 -10.88 4.58 7.73
N SER A 160 -10.55 5.54 6.88
CA SER A 160 -11.11 6.90 6.97
C SER A 160 -12.50 7.04 6.34
N ASP A 161 -13.47 7.46 7.16
CA ASP A 161 -14.86 7.75 6.75
C ASP A 161 -15.02 9.21 6.29
N TYR A 162 -14.60 9.49 5.06
CA TYR A 162 -14.74 10.81 4.43
C TYR A 162 -16.19 11.28 4.36
N GLU A 163 -17.15 10.36 4.25
CA GLU A 163 -18.56 10.62 3.99
C GLU A 163 -19.25 11.41 5.11
N GLN A 164 -18.68 11.35 6.32
CA GLN A 164 -19.24 11.96 7.53
C GLN A 164 -18.25 12.83 8.31
N THR A 165 -16.99 12.91 7.88
CA THR A 165 -15.96 13.63 8.63
C THR A 165 -16.16 15.15 8.63
N ARG A 166 -15.67 15.80 9.69
CA ARG A 166 -15.64 17.25 9.86
C ARG A 166 -14.25 17.85 9.69
N CYS A 167 -13.20 17.03 9.69
CA CYS A 167 -11.83 17.46 9.48
C CYS A 167 -11.00 16.36 8.80
N VAL A 168 -10.24 16.72 7.77
CA VAL A 168 -9.30 15.84 7.08
C VAL A 168 -7.89 16.35 7.35
N VAL A 169 -6.98 15.47 7.77
CA VAL A 169 -5.56 15.80 7.98
C VAL A 169 -4.71 14.95 7.05
N TYR A 170 -3.94 15.60 6.18
CA TYR A 170 -3.02 14.95 5.25
C TYR A 170 -1.57 15.16 5.64
N PHE A 171 -0.85 14.07 5.87
CA PHE A 171 0.60 14.03 6.05
C PHE A 171 1.28 13.80 4.69
N GLY A 172 1.64 14.88 4.00
CA GLY A 172 2.24 14.91 2.66
C GLY A 172 1.38 14.27 1.56
N HIS A 173 0.16 13.88 1.93
CA HIS A 173 -0.77 13.17 1.07
C HIS A 173 -1.38 14.12 0.05
N ASN A 174 -1.37 13.72 -1.21
CA ASN A 174 -1.69 14.61 -2.33
C ASN A 174 -2.54 13.94 -3.42
N PRO A 175 -3.74 13.43 -3.06
CA PRO A 175 -4.69 12.91 -4.05
C PRO A 175 -5.19 14.06 -4.94
N ARG A 176 -5.35 13.77 -6.23
CA ARG A 176 -5.76 14.73 -7.26
C ARG A 176 -6.44 13.99 -8.41
N PRO A 177 -6.99 14.67 -9.44
CA PRO A 177 -7.80 14.01 -10.48
C PRO A 177 -7.15 12.76 -11.10
N ASP A 178 -5.83 12.74 -11.26
CA ASP A 178 -5.11 11.61 -11.86
C ASP A 178 -4.35 10.71 -10.87
N VAL A 179 -4.33 11.03 -9.57
CA VAL A 179 -3.70 10.22 -8.52
C VAL A 179 -4.68 9.99 -7.38
N TRP A 180 -5.03 8.73 -7.16
CA TRP A 180 -6.08 8.32 -6.22
C TRP A 180 -7.37 9.13 -6.40
N ALA A 181 -7.84 9.16 -7.65
CA ALA A 181 -8.99 9.96 -8.09
C ALA A 181 -10.25 9.74 -7.24
N GLY A 182 -10.50 8.50 -6.80
CA GLY A 182 -11.65 8.17 -5.95
C GLY A 182 -11.55 8.82 -4.59
N GLU A 183 -10.37 8.83 -3.98
CA GLU A 183 -10.14 9.52 -2.72
C GLU A 183 -10.19 11.05 -2.90
N TYR A 184 -9.64 11.58 -3.99
CA TYR A 184 -9.76 13.01 -4.31
C TYR A 184 -11.24 13.44 -4.43
N GLN A 185 -12.07 12.62 -5.09
CA GLN A 185 -13.50 12.87 -5.18
C GLN A 185 -14.17 12.88 -3.80
N ARG A 186 -13.83 11.91 -2.94
CA ARG A 186 -14.34 11.84 -1.54
C ARG A 186 -13.91 13.06 -0.72
N LEU A 187 -12.66 13.51 -0.85
CA LEU A 187 -12.16 14.75 -0.25
C LEU A 187 -12.97 15.96 -0.72
N ARG A 188 -13.15 16.14 -2.04
CA ARG A 188 -13.93 17.26 -2.59
C ARG A 188 -15.36 17.26 -2.09
N ALA A 189 -15.99 16.09 -1.96
CA ALA A 189 -17.31 15.96 -1.37
C ALA A 189 -17.33 16.35 0.12
N ALA A 190 -16.32 15.94 0.90
CA ALA A 190 -16.20 16.33 2.31
C ALA A 190 -16.03 17.85 2.48
N LEU A 191 -15.17 18.48 1.67
CA LEU A 191 -15.01 19.94 1.65
C LEU A 191 -16.30 20.66 1.24
N GLY A 192 -17.04 20.11 0.26
CA GLY A 192 -18.34 20.64 -0.15
C GLY A 192 -19.38 20.61 0.97
N ARG A 193 -19.27 19.68 1.93
CA ARG A 193 -20.07 19.62 3.16
C ARG A 193 -19.53 20.47 4.31
N GLY A 194 -18.45 21.23 4.09
CA GLY A 194 -17.86 22.12 5.08
C GLY A 194 -16.78 21.51 5.98
N ALA A 195 -16.30 20.30 5.68
CA ALA A 195 -15.17 19.72 6.41
C ALA A 195 -13.91 20.60 6.29
N LYS A 196 -13.11 20.66 7.36
CA LYS A 196 -11.81 21.35 7.36
C LYS A 196 -10.73 20.46 6.74
N LEU A 197 -9.69 21.09 6.20
CA LEU A 197 -8.54 20.40 5.64
C LEU A 197 -7.27 21.02 6.18
N ILE A 198 -6.45 20.19 6.82
CA ILE A 198 -5.10 20.52 7.28
C ILE A 198 -4.12 19.68 6.46
N VAL A 199 -3.08 20.31 5.92
CA VAL A 199 -2.06 19.61 5.12
C VAL A 199 -0.68 19.90 5.72
N LEU A 200 0.03 18.85 6.11
CA LEU A 200 1.42 18.88 6.52
C LEU A 200 2.24 18.46 5.31
N ASP A 201 2.91 19.37 4.63
CA ASP A 201 3.71 19.03 3.44
C ASP A 201 4.82 20.06 3.30
N PRO A 202 6.10 19.67 3.19
CA PRO A 202 7.19 20.62 2.93
C PRO A 202 6.97 21.43 1.64
N ARG A 203 6.12 20.92 0.74
CA ARG A 203 5.78 21.54 -0.53
C ARG A 203 4.40 22.17 -0.46
N LYS A 204 4.19 23.22 -1.23
CA LYS A 204 2.85 23.75 -1.49
C LYS A 204 2.15 22.91 -2.57
N SER A 205 1.82 21.68 -2.22
CA SER A 205 1.18 20.69 -3.09
C SER A 205 -0.25 21.05 -3.51
N HIS A 206 -0.86 20.25 -4.40
CA HIS A 206 -2.24 20.47 -4.87
C HIS A 206 -3.23 20.51 -3.69
N CYS A 207 -3.13 19.57 -2.77
CA CYS A 207 -3.96 19.57 -1.56
C CYS A 207 -3.59 20.70 -0.60
N ALA A 208 -2.31 21.06 -0.45
CA ALA A 208 -1.90 22.19 0.39
C ALA A 208 -2.51 23.52 -0.09
N LYS A 209 -2.61 23.74 -1.41
CA LYS A 209 -3.27 24.92 -2.00
C LYS A 209 -4.78 24.96 -1.72
N MET A 210 -5.40 23.82 -1.44
CA MET A 210 -6.82 23.72 -1.07
C MET A 210 -7.04 23.76 0.46
N ALA A 211 -5.97 23.68 1.26
CA ALA A 211 -6.07 23.51 2.69
C ALA A 211 -6.51 24.80 3.39
N HIS A 212 -7.20 24.63 4.53
CA HIS A 212 -7.49 25.72 5.44
C HIS A 212 -6.21 26.11 6.22
N ILE A 213 -5.41 25.10 6.60
CA ILE A 213 -4.07 25.29 7.17
C ILE A 213 -3.10 24.41 6.38
N HIS A 214 -2.02 25.03 5.90
CA HIS A 214 -0.84 24.33 5.38
C HIS A 214 0.30 24.50 6.38
N LEU A 215 0.88 23.39 6.84
CA LEU A 215 2.07 23.34 7.69
C LEU A 215 3.26 22.95 6.81
N PRO A 216 4.13 23.90 6.39
CA PRO A 216 5.29 23.64 5.55
C PRO A 216 6.48 23.14 6.39
N LEU A 217 6.30 22.02 7.08
CA LEU A 217 7.33 21.42 7.93
C LEU A 217 8.53 20.91 7.14
N ARG A 218 9.70 20.92 7.76
CA ARG A 218 10.91 20.24 7.27
C ARG A 218 10.62 18.76 7.04
N ALA A 219 11.07 18.22 5.90
CA ALA A 219 10.85 16.82 5.55
C ALA A 219 11.45 15.89 6.63
N GLY A 220 10.70 14.85 7.02
CA GLY A 220 11.13 13.87 8.03
C GLY A 220 10.79 14.24 9.48
N THR A 221 10.09 15.36 9.71
CA THR A 221 9.81 15.88 11.07
C THR A 221 8.36 15.69 11.53
N ASP A 222 7.59 14.86 10.83
CA ASP A 222 6.17 14.58 11.09
C ASP A 222 5.91 14.02 12.50
N ALA A 223 6.83 13.19 13.04
CA ALA A 223 6.73 12.69 14.41
C ALA A 223 6.82 13.82 15.45
N ALA A 224 7.76 14.75 15.29
CA ALA A 224 7.91 15.91 16.16
C ALA A 224 6.70 16.84 16.08
N MET A 225 6.19 17.10 14.87
CA MET A 225 4.96 17.88 14.67
C MET A 225 3.78 17.26 15.40
N SER A 226 3.62 15.93 15.28
CA SER A 226 2.51 15.21 15.92
C SER A 226 2.63 15.20 17.45
N LEU A 227 3.85 15.09 18.00
CA LEU A 227 4.08 15.25 19.45
C LEU A 227 3.73 16.66 19.93
N GLY A 228 4.03 17.69 19.13
CA GLY A 228 3.60 19.07 19.41
C GLY A 228 2.07 19.24 19.40
N TRP A 229 1.37 18.56 18.51
CA TRP A 229 -0.10 18.54 18.52
C TRP A 229 -0.65 17.86 19.77
N LEU A 230 -0.10 16.70 20.14
CA LEU A 230 -0.48 16.00 21.36
C LEU A 230 -0.25 16.86 22.60
N GLN A 231 0.88 17.58 22.67
CA GLN A 231 1.18 18.52 23.74
C GLN A 231 0.09 19.59 23.86
N VAL A 232 -0.32 20.23 22.76
CA VAL A 232 -1.38 21.25 22.78
C VAL A 232 -2.72 20.66 23.19
N ILE A 233 -3.09 19.50 22.63
CA ILE A 233 -4.37 18.85 22.89
C ILE A 233 -4.50 18.43 24.37
N ILE A 234 -3.41 17.95 24.97
CA ILE A 234 -3.39 17.56 26.39
C ILE A 234 -3.33 18.80 27.29
N GLU A 235 -2.42 19.75 27.03
CA GLU A 235 -2.25 21.00 27.80
C GLU A 235 -3.55 21.81 27.88
N GLU A 236 -4.28 21.90 26.77
CA GLU A 236 -5.53 22.67 26.68
C GLU A 236 -6.78 21.82 26.99
N GLU A 237 -6.60 20.57 27.41
CA GLU A 237 -7.67 19.62 27.73
C GLU A 237 -8.70 19.43 26.60
N LEU A 238 -8.26 19.45 25.34
CA LEU A 238 -9.10 19.31 24.14
C LEU A 238 -9.40 17.84 23.79
N TYR A 239 -8.91 16.88 24.56
CA TYR A 239 -9.12 15.45 24.34
C TYR A 239 -10.44 14.95 24.95
N ASP A 240 -10.95 13.85 24.42
CA ASP A 240 -12.11 13.12 24.93
C ASP A 240 -11.75 12.39 26.25
N LYS A 241 -11.99 13.07 27.38
CA LYS A 241 -11.71 12.56 28.73
C LYS A 241 -12.45 11.26 29.04
N GLU A 242 -13.68 11.09 28.53
CA GLU A 242 -14.46 9.87 28.75
C GLU A 242 -13.83 8.69 27.99
N PHE A 243 -13.52 8.89 26.71
CA PHE A 243 -12.87 7.85 25.91
C PHE A 243 -11.52 7.47 26.49
N VAL A 244 -10.67 8.45 26.85
CA VAL A 244 -9.34 8.20 27.42
C VAL A 244 -9.43 7.40 28.72
N SER A 245 -10.28 7.81 29.67
CA SER A 245 -10.39 7.10 30.95
C SER A 245 -10.93 5.67 30.81
N ARG A 246 -11.85 5.44 29.88
CA ARG A 246 -12.50 4.13 29.70
C ARG A 246 -11.70 3.21 28.79
N TRP A 247 -11.16 3.72 27.71
CA TRP A 247 -10.66 2.94 26.56
C TRP A 247 -9.18 3.13 26.26
N CYS A 248 -8.43 3.90 27.05
CA CYS A 248 -6.98 4.00 26.89
C CYS A 248 -6.22 3.44 28.11
N VAL A 249 -4.96 3.08 27.88
CA VAL A 249 -3.93 2.83 28.92
C VAL A 249 -2.67 3.63 28.57
N GLY A 250 -1.92 4.06 29.58
CA GLY A 250 -0.66 4.79 29.38
C GLY A 250 -0.80 6.31 29.19
N PHE A 251 -1.91 6.92 29.62
CA PHE A 251 -2.16 8.34 29.39
C PHE A 251 -1.21 9.25 30.20
N GLU A 252 -0.97 8.93 31.47
CA GLU A 252 -0.06 9.72 32.32
C GLU A 252 1.39 9.62 31.82
N GLU A 253 1.80 8.44 31.34
CA GLU A 253 3.09 8.23 30.67
C GLU A 253 3.20 9.09 29.41
N LEU A 254 2.16 9.08 28.57
CA LEU A 254 2.10 9.90 27.36
C LEU A 254 2.16 11.39 27.69
N GLU A 255 1.41 11.86 28.69
CA GLU A 255 1.41 13.25 29.15
C GLU A 255 2.82 13.68 29.56
N ARG A 256 3.52 12.87 30.35
CA ARG A 256 4.93 13.13 30.72
C ARG A 256 5.83 13.20 29.48
N ARG A 257 5.67 12.26 28.54
CA ARG A 257 6.46 12.22 27.28
C ARG A 257 6.22 13.46 26.43
N VAL A 258 4.98 13.87 26.20
CA VAL A 258 4.70 15.04 25.34
C VAL A 258 5.17 16.34 25.98
N GLY A 259 5.28 16.39 27.31
CA GLY A 259 5.91 17.49 28.04
C GLY A 259 7.38 17.74 27.65
N GLU A 260 8.06 16.75 27.07
CA GLU A 260 9.40 16.91 26.50
C GLU A 260 9.38 17.68 25.16
N TYR A 261 8.22 17.90 24.55
CA TYR A 261 8.02 18.53 23.24
C TYR A 261 7.21 19.84 23.34
N PRO A 262 7.69 20.84 24.11
CA PRO A 262 7.06 22.15 24.11
C PRO A 262 7.14 22.77 22.70
N LEU A 263 6.18 23.61 22.34
CA LEU A 263 6.08 24.10 20.96
C LEU A 263 7.31 24.85 20.47
N GLN A 264 8.10 25.48 21.36
CA GLN A 264 9.37 26.10 20.99
C GLN A 264 10.38 25.06 20.46
N ARG A 265 10.43 23.87 21.06
CA ARG A 265 11.27 22.75 20.59
C ARG A 265 10.74 22.24 19.25
N VAL A 266 9.42 22.08 19.11
CA VAL A 266 8.81 21.57 17.88
C VAL A 266 9.00 22.56 16.72
N GLU A 267 8.87 23.86 16.97
CA GLU A 267 9.17 24.91 16.00
C GLU A 267 10.63 24.83 15.52
N ALA A 268 11.59 24.68 16.44
CA ALA A 268 13.00 24.53 16.09
C ALA A 268 13.28 23.28 15.23
N ILE A 269 12.60 22.17 15.50
CA ILE A 269 12.76 20.92 14.74
C ILE A 269 12.13 21.02 13.35
N THR A 270 10.90 21.53 13.29
CA THR A 270 10.04 21.47 12.10
C THR A 270 10.16 22.70 11.19
N GLY A 271 10.66 23.82 11.71
CA GLY A 271 10.67 25.11 11.03
C GLY A 271 9.29 25.80 10.97
N VAL A 272 8.25 25.24 11.60
CA VAL A 272 6.89 25.79 11.57
C VAL A 272 6.63 26.63 12.82
N PRO A 273 6.11 27.87 12.70
CA PRO A 273 5.84 28.72 13.86
C PRO A 273 4.92 28.06 14.89
N ALA A 274 5.26 28.15 16.17
CA ALA A 274 4.49 27.57 17.27
C ALA A 274 3.03 28.00 17.29
N SER A 275 2.73 29.24 16.88
CA SER A 275 1.36 29.76 16.76
C SER A 275 0.54 28.96 15.74
N LEU A 276 1.11 28.66 14.57
CA LEU A 276 0.46 27.90 13.51
C LEU A 276 0.30 26.42 13.90
N ILE A 277 1.29 25.85 14.59
CA ILE A 277 1.19 24.49 15.15
C ILE A 277 0.00 24.41 16.12
N ARG A 278 -0.10 25.36 17.06
CA ARG A 278 -1.20 25.43 18.03
C ARG A 278 -2.55 25.61 17.34
N GLU A 279 -2.62 26.48 16.33
CA GLU A 279 -3.84 26.69 15.53
C GLU A 279 -4.30 25.40 14.85
N ALA A 280 -3.38 24.66 14.22
CA ALA A 280 -3.68 23.42 13.54
C ALA A 280 -4.15 22.31 14.51
N ALA A 281 -3.46 22.15 15.64
CA ALA A 281 -3.84 21.19 16.67
C ALA A 281 -5.25 21.47 17.23
N ARG A 282 -5.56 22.75 17.51
CA ARG A 282 -6.90 23.20 17.92
C ARG A 282 -7.94 22.93 16.83
N MET A 283 -7.64 23.24 15.58
CA MET A 283 -8.55 22.99 14.46
C MET A 283 -8.90 21.51 14.35
N TYR A 284 -7.91 20.61 14.46
CA TYR A 284 -8.16 19.17 14.42
C TYR A 284 -9.03 18.72 15.59
N ALA A 285 -8.63 19.04 16.83
CA ALA A 285 -9.32 18.55 18.04
C ALA A 285 -10.74 19.11 18.23
N THR A 286 -11.02 20.33 17.73
CA THR A 286 -12.35 20.97 17.87
C THR A 286 -13.31 20.65 16.71
N ASN A 287 -12.81 20.07 15.62
CA ASN A 287 -13.60 19.66 14.46
C ASN A 287 -13.75 18.13 14.36
N SER A 288 -13.99 17.47 15.49
CA SER A 288 -14.26 16.03 15.57
C SER A 288 -15.68 15.65 15.12
N PRO A 289 -15.91 14.46 14.55
CA PRO A 289 -14.89 13.45 14.21
C PRO A 289 -14.02 13.89 13.02
N GLY A 290 -12.71 13.72 13.17
CA GLY A 290 -11.72 13.98 12.12
C GLY A 290 -11.10 12.69 11.61
N VAL A 291 -10.59 12.72 10.38
CA VAL A 291 -9.84 11.59 9.78
C VAL A 291 -8.40 12.00 9.53
N ILE A 292 -7.49 11.04 9.72
CA ILE A 292 -6.11 11.12 9.27
C ILE A 292 -5.89 10.01 8.23
N PRO A 293 -6.15 10.27 6.94
CA PRO A 293 -6.06 9.23 5.93
C PRO A 293 -4.64 8.76 5.69
N TRP A 294 -4.54 7.50 5.25
CA TRP A 294 -3.25 6.86 5.00
C TRP A 294 -2.39 7.61 3.98
N THR A 295 -1.09 7.50 4.15
CA THR A 295 -0.09 8.01 3.22
C THR A 295 1.23 7.30 3.45
N CYS A 296 1.95 7.05 2.36
CA CYS A 296 3.31 6.48 2.42
C CYS A 296 4.36 7.46 2.97
N ILE A 297 4.00 8.70 3.30
CA ILE A 297 4.92 9.73 3.78
C ILE A 297 5.53 9.36 5.13
N THR A 298 4.71 9.02 6.10
CA THR A 298 5.20 8.64 7.44
C THR A 298 5.60 7.17 7.53
N ASP A 299 5.42 6.38 6.47
CA ASP A 299 5.87 4.98 6.38
C ASP A 299 7.36 4.84 6.03
N GLN A 300 8.00 5.91 5.55
CA GLN A 300 9.33 5.85 4.93
C GLN A 300 10.28 6.89 5.52
N GLN A 301 10.22 7.03 6.85
CA GLN A 301 10.99 7.98 7.63
C GLN A 301 11.74 7.24 8.74
N LYS A 302 12.89 7.77 9.16
CA LYS A 302 13.65 7.26 10.31
C LYS A 302 12.83 7.24 11.62
N ASN A 303 11.82 8.11 11.73
CA ASN A 303 10.90 8.18 12.88
C ASN A 303 9.49 7.65 12.54
N SER A 304 9.39 6.71 11.60
CA SER A 304 8.13 6.19 11.11
C SER A 304 7.28 5.59 12.23
N THR A 305 7.84 4.71 13.07
CA THR A 305 7.09 4.06 14.16
C THR A 305 6.42 5.10 15.03
N SER A 306 7.17 6.12 15.43
CA SER A 306 6.67 7.21 16.27
C SER A 306 5.63 8.08 15.56
N ALA A 307 5.83 8.45 14.29
CA ALA A 307 4.85 9.20 13.53
C ALA A 307 3.51 8.45 13.41
N LEU A 308 3.58 7.16 13.09
CA LEU A 308 2.42 6.28 12.94
C LEU A 308 1.68 6.09 14.27
N ARG A 309 2.42 5.85 15.36
CA ARG A 309 1.88 5.79 16.74
C ARG A 309 1.17 7.09 17.11
N CYS A 310 1.82 8.24 16.89
CA CYS A 310 1.24 9.55 17.16
C CYS A 310 -0.06 9.77 16.39
N GLN A 311 -0.13 9.43 15.11
CA GLN A 311 -1.37 9.55 14.34
C GLN A 311 -2.48 8.69 14.95
N THR A 312 -2.21 7.45 15.39
CA THR A 312 -3.23 6.60 16.03
C THR A 312 -3.67 7.14 17.39
N ILE A 313 -2.72 7.68 18.16
CA ILE A 313 -3.00 8.36 19.44
C ILE A 313 -3.85 9.63 19.22
N LEU A 314 -3.54 10.45 18.21
CA LEU A 314 -4.32 11.64 17.85
C LEU A 314 -5.78 11.29 17.54
N ARG A 315 -6.03 10.19 16.81
CA ARG A 315 -7.38 9.69 16.54
C ARG A 315 -8.10 9.32 17.84
N ALA A 316 -7.42 8.61 18.74
CA ALA A 316 -7.98 8.16 20.02
C ALA A 316 -8.31 9.34 20.94
N LEU A 317 -7.38 10.28 21.13
CA LEU A 317 -7.54 11.40 22.05
C LEU A 317 -8.62 12.39 21.58
N THR A 318 -8.85 12.54 20.27
CA THR A 318 -9.82 13.52 19.76
C THR A 318 -11.23 12.97 19.57
N GLY A 319 -11.53 11.78 20.08
CA GLY A 319 -12.83 11.13 19.90
C GLY A 319 -13.11 10.76 18.45
N SER A 320 -12.06 10.50 17.67
CA SER A 320 -12.13 10.23 16.23
C SER A 320 -11.88 8.76 15.88
N LEU A 321 -11.39 7.94 16.82
CA LEU A 321 -11.14 6.52 16.60
C LEU A 321 -12.42 5.69 16.77
N ASN A 322 -12.70 4.84 15.79
CA ASN A 322 -13.79 3.88 15.77
C ASN A 322 -15.19 4.49 15.94
N VAL A 323 -15.42 5.66 15.33
CA VAL A 323 -16.72 6.36 15.29
C VAL A 323 -17.09 6.78 13.85
N PRO A 324 -18.38 6.89 13.50
CA PRO A 324 -18.79 7.38 12.18
C PRO A 324 -18.27 8.80 11.92
N GLY A 325 -17.71 9.04 10.72
CA GLY A 325 -17.02 10.28 10.34
C GLY A 325 -15.59 10.41 10.87
N GLY A 326 -15.15 9.48 11.70
CA GLY A 326 -13.76 9.33 12.12
C GLY A 326 -13.05 8.22 11.35
N ASP A 327 -11.97 7.73 11.95
CA ASP A 327 -11.20 6.60 11.44
C ASP A 327 -11.73 5.30 12.07
N VAL A 328 -12.37 4.44 11.28
CA VAL A 328 -13.14 3.29 11.75
C VAL A 328 -12.42 1.96 11.61
N LEU A 329 -12.47 1.13 12.64
CA LEU A 329 -11.98 -0.25 12.57
C LEU A 329 -13.11 -1.15 12.04
N LEU A 330 -12.83 -1.84 10.95
CA LEU A 330 -13.80 -2.71 10.27
C LEU A 330 -13.51 -4.17 10.58
N ALA A 331 -14.51 -4.87 11.10
CA ALA A 331 -14.41 -6.30 11.38
C ALA A 331 -14.39 -7.13 10.09
N PRO A 332 -13.63 -8.24 10.02
CA PRO A 332 -13.72 -9.19 8.91
C PRO A 332 -15.17 -9.60 8.60
N ASN A 333 -15.47 -9.85 7.32
CA ASN A 333 -16.81 -10.25 6.93
C ASN A 333 -17.06 -11.72 7.34
N PRO A 334 -18.00 -12.03 8.25
CA PRO A 334 -18.19 -13.38 8.77
C PRO A 334 -18.86 -14.34 7.77
N MET A 335 -19.26 -13.85 6.60
CA MET A 335 -19.88 -14.67 5.55
C MET A 335 -18.92 -15.07 4.44
N VAL A 336 -17.72 -14.47 4.41
CA VAL A 336 -16.71 -14.72 3.38
C VAL A 336 -15.47 -15.26 4.07
N VAL A 337 -14.97 -16.42 3.62
CA VAL A 337 -13.69 -16.96 4.12
C VAL A 337 -12.59 -15.96 3.77
N SER A 338 -11.93 -15.48 4.81
CA SER A 338 -10.91 -14.45 4.71
C SER A 338 -9.65 -15.02 4.05
N GLU A 339 -8.82 -14.14 3.48
CA GLU A 339 -7.55 -14.58 2.91
C GLU A 339 -6.61 -15.02 4.02
N SER A 340 -6.58 -14.31 5.15
CA SER A 340 -5.84 -14.74 6.34
C SER A 340 -6.15 -16.19 6.77
N GLU A 341 -7.40 -16.65 6.64
CA GLU A 341 -7.75 -18.07 6.89
C GLU A 341 -7.17 -19.01 5.83
N LEU A 342 -7.19 -18.60 4.55
CA LEU A 342 -6.63 -19.38 3.45
C LEU A 342 -5.10 -19.48 3.51
N GLU A 343 -4.44 -18.50 4.11
CA GLU A 343 -2.97 -18.42 4.23
C GLU A 343 -2.38 -19.50 5.17
N MET A 344 -3.16 -20.12 6.06
CA MET A 344 -2.73 -21.23 6.93
C MET A 344 -1.48 -20.95 7.78
N HIS A 345 -1.42 -19.79 8.44
CA HIS A 345 -0.27 -19.44 9.29
C HIS A 345 0.00 -20.42 10.44
N GLU A 346 -1.03 -21.12 10.93
CA GLU A 346 -0.91 -22.19 11.92
C GLU A 346 -0.07 -23.37 11.42
N ALA A 347 -0.06 -23.63 10.10
CA ALA A 347 0.67 -24.76 9.51
C ALA A 347 2.19 -24.56 9.54
N LEU A 348 2.66 -23.31 9.55
CA LEU A 348 4.08 -23.01 9.67
C LEU A 348 4.56 -23.30 11.11
N PRO A 349 5.52 -24.24 11.31
CA PRO A 349 6.05 -24.59 12.62
C PRO A 349 6.69 -23.39 13.35
N GLN A 350 6.70 -23.41 14.69
CA GLN A 350 7.21 -22.30 15.48
C GLN A 350 8.71 -22.08 15.29
N ASP A 351 9.50 -23.15 15.21
CA ASP A 351 10.94 -23.09 14.91
C ASP A 351 11.20 -22.42 13.55
N LYS A 352 10.33 -22.62 12.55
CA LYS A 352 10.41 -21.90 11.27
C LYS A 352 9.98 -20.45 11.38
N LYS A 353 8.96 -20.12 12.19
CA LYS A 353 8.59 -18.72 12.48
C LYS A 353 9.74 -17.96 13.14
N ASP A 354 10.48 -18.61 14.03
CA ASP A 354 11.61 -18.02 14.75
C ASP A 354 12.81 -17.73 13.82
N LEU A 355 12.94 -18.47 12.72
CA LEU A 355 13.96 -18.22 11.69
C LEU A 355 13.65 -17.03 10.77
N GLN A 356 12.48 -16.39 10.89
CA GLN A 356 12.08 -15.32 9.97
C GLN A 356 13.12 -14.19 9.95
N LEU A 357 13.64 -13.87 8.76
CA LEU A 357 14.70 -12.88 8.61
C LEU A 357 14.25 -11.51 9.14
N GLY A 358 15.01 -10.95 10.07
CA GLY A 358 14.71 -9.69 10.74
C GLY A 358 14.05 -9.82 12.11
N ALA A 359 13.54 -11.00 12.50
CA ALA A 359 12.80 -11.18 13.76
C ALA A 359 13.62 -10.87 15.03
N GLU A 360 14.94 -10.93 14.98
CA GLU A 360 15.77 -10.58 16.14
C GLU A 360 15.93 -9.07 16.34
N LYS A 361 16.08 -8.31 15.25
CA LYS A 361 16.49 -6.89 15.31
C LYS A 361 15.38 -5.91 14.92
N TYR A 362 14.54 -6.30 13.99
CA TYR A 362 13.46 -5.47 13.43
C TYR A 362 12.14 -6.26 13.45
N PRO A 363 11.64 -6.62 14.66
CA PRO A 363 10.61 -7.63 14.82
C PRO A 363 9.21 -7.16 14.42
N VAL A 364 8.94 -5.86 14.29
CA VAL A 364 7.57 -5.29 14.27
C VAL A 364 6.63 -6.01 13.30
N MET A 365 7.06 -6.28 12.08
CA MET A 365 6.22 -6.94 11.07
C MET A 365 6.35 -8.47 11.07
N THR A 366 7.24 -9.06 11.86
CA THR A 366 7.51 -10.51 11.88
C THR A 366 6.49 -11.29 12.71
N TYR A 367 6.52 -12.62 12.64
CA TYR A 367 5.77 -13.49 13.56
C TYR A 367 6.06 -13.20 15.03
N ARG A 368 7.29 -12.87 15.38
CA ARG A 368 7.67 -12.50 16.75
C ARG A 368 7.01 -11.19 17.18
N GLY A 369 7.14 -10.12 16.39
CA GLY A 369 6.57 -8.81 16.76
C GLY A 369 5.04 -8.80 16.80
N GLN A 370 4.41 -9.66 16.02
CA GLN A 370 2.94 -9.76 15.97
C GLN A 370 2.35 -10.78 16.95
N GLN A 371 3.19 -11.53 17.68
CA GLN A 371 2.76 -12.66 18.51
C GLN A 371 1.78 -12.25 19.62
N ALA A 372 2.06 -11.14 20.31
CA ALA A 372 1.24 -10.63 21.40
C ALA A 372 -0.18 -10.24 20.95
N LEU A 373 -0.39 -10.00 19.66
CA LEU A 373 -1.68 -9.63 19.09
C LEU A 373 -2.53 -10.84 18.69
N ASN A 374 -1.97 -12.05 18.64
CA ASN A 374 -2.67 -13.23 18.11
C ASN A 374 -3.91 -13.63 18.92
N GLU A 375 -3.81 -13.72 20.25
CA GLU A 375 -4.97 -14.04 21.10
C GLU A 375 -5.98 -12.89 21.19
N PRO A 376 -5.56 -11.62 21.33
CA PRO A 376 -6.47 -10.48 21.17
C PRO A 376 -7.23 -10.47 19.84
N ARG A 377 -6.55 -10.74 18.71
CA ARG A 377 -7.19 -10.85 17.38
C ARG A 377 -8.15 -12.03 17.32
N ARG A 378 -7.80 -13.19 17.88
CA ARG A 378 -8.73 -14.32 17.97
C ARG A 378 -10.00 -13.97 18.75
N ARG A 379 -9.86 -13.23 19.86
CA ARG A 379 -10.98 -12.78 20.71
C ARG A 379 -11.89 -11.78 19.99
N VAL A 380 -11.34 -10.80 19.28
CA VAL A 380 -12.11 -9.69 18.70
C VAL A 380 -12.57 -10.00 17.27
N TRP A 381 -11.70 -10.57 16.44
CA TRP A 381 -11.92 -10.79 15.02
C TRP A 381 -12.28 -12.24 14.67
N GLY A 382 -12.09 -13.19 15.60
CA GLY A 382 -12.22 -14.62 15.33
C GLY A 382 -11.04 -15.21 14.53
N LEU A 383 -10.02 -14.40 14.22
CA LEU A 383 -8.85 -14.78 13.44
C LEU A 383 -7.61 -14.65 14.32
N ARG A 384 -6.87 -15.76 14.50
CA ARG A 384 -5.64 -15.75 15.29
C ARG A 384 -4.52 -15.01 14.56
N TYR A 385 -4.33 -15.35 13.29
CA TYR A 385 -3.43 -14.64 12.38
C TYR A 385 -4.27 -13.78 11.47
N PHE A 386 -4.27 -12.46 11.70
CA PHE A 386 -4.99 -11.51 10.83
C PHE A 386 -3.98 -10.69 10.03
N ASN A 387 -3.79 -11.07 8.77
CA ASN A 387 -2.81 -10.49 7.85
C ASN A 387 -3.35 -9.22 7.16
N LEU A 388 -3.68 -8.23 7.98
CA LEU A 388 -4.21 -6.94 7.54
C LEU A 388 -3.25 -6.23 6.58
N MET A 389 -3.76 -5.77 5.43
CA MET A 389 -3.00 -5.13 4.33
C MET A 389 -1.90 -5.99 3.72
N LYS A 390 -1.90 -7.30 4.00
CA LYS A 390 -0.78 -8.21 3.72
C LYS A 390 0.54 -7.79 4.38
N GLY A 391 0.45 -6.93 5.39
CA GLY A 391 1.56 -6.28 6.07
C GLY A 391 2.00 -6.96 7.35
N GLN A 392 1.45 -8.13 7.67
CA GLN A 392 1.79 -8.86 8.89
C GLN A 392 2.57 -10.13 8.56
N TYR A 393 3.38 -10.54 9.53
CA TYR A 393 4.16 -11.77 9.45
C TYR A 393 5.14 -11.77 8.26
N MET A 394 5.77 -10.63 7.97
CA MET A 394 6.74 -10.43 6.90
C MET A 394 8.17 -10.47 7.43
N ALA A 395 9.10 -10.98 6.64
CA ALA A 395 10.52 -10.79 6.86
C ALA A 395 10.93 -9.33 6.62
N HIS A 396 12.07 -8.94 7.15
CA HIS A 396 12.65 -7.61 6.97
C HIS A 396 13.44 -7.54 5.64
N PRO A 397 13.03 -6.73 4.64
CA PRO A 397 13.62 -6.78 3.30
C PRO A 397 15.15 -6.55 3.27
N PRO A 398 15.73 -5.53 3.93
CA PRO A 398 17.19 -5.37 3.98
C PRO A 398 17.92 -6.60 4.53
N THR A 399 17.41 -7.21 5.62
CA THR A 399 18.00 -8.45 6.17
C THR A 399 17.88 -9.61 5.19
N LEU A 400 16.77 -9.69 4.45
CA LEU A 400 16.57 -10.72 3.43
C LEU A 400 17.54 -10.57 2.26
N PHE A 401 17.68 -9.37 1.69
CA PHE A 401 18.63 -9.13 0.59
C PHE A 401 20.07 -9.32 1.02
N ARG A 402 20.41 -8.95 2.27
CA ARG A 402 21.70 -9.28 2.87
C ARG A 402 21.92 -10.79 2.96
N ALA A 403 20.92 -11.56 3.40
CA ALA A 403 21.00 -13.02 3.45
C ALA A 403 21.20 -13.66 2.06
N MET A 404 20.57 -13.10 1.01
CA MET A 404 20.83 -13.52 -0.38
C MET A 404 22.26 -13.23 -0.83
N ARG A 405 22.81 -12.06 -0.45
CA ARG A 405 24.16 -11.64 -0.87
C ARG A 405 25.28 -12.31 -0.08
N GLU A 406 25.12 -12.42 1.23
CA GLU A 406 26.20 -12.74 2.19
C GLU A 406 26.01 -14.11 2.84
N GLY A 407 24.82 -14.71 2.78
CA GLY A 407 24.53 -15.99 3.43
C GLY A 407 24.34 -15.89 4.94
N THR A 408 24.15 -14.68 5.48
CA THR A 408 23.97 -14.43 6.92
C THR A 408 22.60 -13.78 7.20
N PRO A 409 21.87 -14.20 8.25
CA PRO A 409 22.21 -15.23 9.23
C PRO A 409 22.18 -16.67 8.68
N TYR A 410 21.52 -16.88 7.54
CA TYR A 410 21.59 -18.10 6.73
C TYR A 410 21.38 -17.75 5.26
N ALA A 411 21.66 -18.70 4.36
CA ALA A 411 21.58 -18.45 2.93
C ALA A 411 20.13 -18.52 2.40
N VAL A 412 19.73 -17.49 1.65
CA VAL A 412 18.56 -17.52 0.77
C VAL A 412 19.02 -17.87 -0.64
N LYS A 413 18.48 -18.94 -1.21
CA LYS A 413 18.94 -19.56 -2.47
C LYS A 413 17.86 -19.66 -3.54
N ALA A 414 16.59 -19.61 -3.16
CA ALA A 414 15.48 -19.45 -4.09
C ALA A 414 14.72 -18.15 -3.76
N PHE A 415 14.41 -17.36 -4.78
CA PHE A 415 13.61 -16.15 -4.61
C PHE A 415 12.57 -16.05 -5.71
N PHE A 416 11.31 -15.82 -5.36
CA PHE A 416 10.25 -15.53 -6.35
C PHE A 416 9.83 -14.07 -6.24
N SER A 417 9.68 -13.40 -7.38
CA SER A 417 9.21 -12.03 -7.48
C SER A 417 7.92 -11.96 -8.28
N ILE A 418 6.83 -11.58 -7.63
CA ILE A 418 5.46 -11.71 -8.15
C ILE A 418 4.81 -10.33 -8.26
N ALA A 419 4.60 -9.87 -9.49
CA ALA A 419 4.10 -8.52 -9.80
C ALA A 419 4.86 -7.41 -9.03
N ASN A 420 6.16 -7.64 -8.81
CA ASN A 420 7.04 -6.80 -8.01
C ASN A 420 8.33 -6.58 -8.78
N ASN A 421 8.67 -5.33 -9.11
CA ASN A 421 9.97 -5.02 -9.71
C ASN A 421 11.03 -4.91 -8.60
N THR A 422 11.35 -6.03 -7.96
CA THR A 422 12.15 -6.13 -6.73
C THR A 422 13.45 -5.35 -6.78
N LEU A 423 14.17 -5.37 -7.90
CA LEU A 423 15.41 -4.62 -8.07
C LEU A 423 15.26 -3.13 -7.76
N MET A 424 14.08 -2.55 -8.05
CA MET A 424 13.81 -1.12 -7.94
C MET A 424 12.77 -0.76 -6.87
N CYS A 425 12.26 -1.74 -6.12
CA CYS A 425 11.15 -1.54 -5.19
C CYS A 425 11.60 -1.18 -3.76
N TYR A 426 12.84 -1.50 -3.41
CA TYR A 426 13.43 -1.31 -2.08
C TYR A 426 14.70 -0.46 -2.17
N THR A 427 15.40 -0.26 -1.05
CA THR A 427 16.69 0.46 -1.01
C THR A 427 17.87 -0.47 -1.25
N ASN A 428 19.07 0.09 -1.37
CA ASN A 428 20.30 -0.64 -1.70
C ASN A 428 20.14 -1.49 -2.97
N GLN A 429 19.70 -0.85 -4.06
CA GLN A 429 19.48 -1.53 -5.35
C GLN A 429 20.70 -2.31 -5.83
N LYS A 430 21.91 -1.80 -5.58
CA LYS A 430 23.17 -2.51 -5.86
C LYS A 430 23.28 -3.82 -5.07
N GLY A 431 22.98 -3.79 -3.77
CA GLY A 431 22.97 -4.98 -2.93
C GLY A 431 21.90 -6.00 -3.33
N ILE A 432 20.72 -5.52 -3.74
CA ILE A 432 19.66 -6.39 -4.28
C ILE A 432 20.14 -7.08 -5.55
N TYR A 433 20.74 -6.35 -6.49
CA TYR A 433 21.32 -6.92 -7.70
C TYR A 433 22.36 -8.00 -7.38
N GLU A 434 23.30 -7.71 -6.47
CA GLU A 434 24.32 -8.67 -6.03
C GLU A 434 23.69 -9.94 -5.43
N GLY A 435 22.63 -9.79 -4.62
CA GLY A 435 21.87 -10.91 -4.06
C GLY A 435 21.16 -11.73 -5.15
N LEU A 436 20.44 -11.07 -6.07
CA LEU A 436 19.75 -11.72 -7.19
C LEU A 436 20.73 -12.48 -8.09
N LYS A 437 21.96 -11.99 -8.27
CA LYS A 437 23.00 -12.68 -9.06
C LYS A 437 23.52 -13.96 -8.39
N LYS A 438 23.32 -14.16 -7.08
CA LYS A 438 23.82 -15.31 -6.30
C LYS A 438 22.80 -16.42 -6.04
N LEU A 439 21.55 -16.24 -6.46
CA LEU A 439 20.50 -17.24 -6.27
C LEU A 439 20.70 -18.49 -7.13
N ASP A 440 20.33 -19.63 -6.59
CA ASP A 440 20.28 -20.91 -7.32
C ASP A 440 18.99 -21.02 -8.14
N LEU A 441 17.92 -20.34 -7.74
CA LEU A 441 16.66 -20.22 -8.49
C LEU A 441 16.05 -18.82 -8.31
N PHE A 442 15.77 -18.15 -9.43
CA PHE A 442 15.04 -16.89 -9.44
C PHE A 442 13.88 -16.92 -10.44
N VAL A 443 12.65 -16.78 -9.96
CA VAL A 443 11.44 -16.77 -10.80
C VAL A 443 10.78 -15.40 -10.73
N VAL A 444 10.34 -14.89 -11.88
CA VAL A 444 9.61 -13.62 -11.97
C VAL A 444 8.27 -13.85 -12.66
N ASN A 445 7.18 -13.42 -12.03
CA ASN A 445 5.87 -13.29 -12.67
C ASN A 445 5.58 -11.81 -12.90
N ASP A 446 5.46 -11.41 -14.17
CA ASP A 446 5.26 -10.00 -14.56
C ASP A 446 4.55 -9.94 -15.92
N GLN A 447 4.08 -8.75 -16.30
CA GLN A 447 3.47 -8.49 -17.60
C GLN A 447 4.49 -8.05 -18.65
N PHE A 448 5.65 -7.52 -18.24
CA PHE A 448 6.69 -7.01 -19.13
C PHE A 448 8.08 -7.46 -18.69
N MET A 449 9.06 -7.37 -19.60
CA MET A 449 10.47 -7.65 -19.33
C MET A 449 11.11 -6.52 -18.50
N THR A 450 10.69 -6.40 -17.23
CA THR A 450 11.18 -5.41 -16.25
C THR A 450 12.65 -5.64 -15.91
N PRO A 451 13.36 -4.65 -15.32
CA PRO A 451 14.74 -4.82 -14.87
C PRO A 451 14.93 -6.02 -13.92
N THR A 452 13.93 -6.35 -13.12
CA THR A 452 13.90 -7.57 -12.29
C THR A 452 13.76 -8.83 -13.14
N ALA A 453 12.82 -8.86 -14.11
CA ALA A 453 12.62 -10.00 -15.00
C ALA A 453 13.87 -10.32 -15.86
N GLN A 454 14.64 -9.29 -16.23
CA GLN A 454 15.88 -9.45 -17.00
C GLN A 454 16.96 -10.29 -16.29
N LEU A 455 16.84 -10.46 -14.96
CA LEU A 455 17.75 -11.23 -14.12
C LEU A 455 17.20 -12.63 -13.76
N ALA A 456 15.98 -12.98 -14.18
CA ALA A 456 15.35 -14.24 -13.78
C ALA A 456 16.03 -15.48 -14.40
N ASP A 457 15.78 -16.65 -13.81
CA ASP A 457 15.90 -17.95 -14.49
C ASP A 457 14.67 -18.23 -15.35
N TYR A 458 13.49 -17.91 -14.81
CA TYR A 458 12.20 -18.08 -15.47
C TYR A 458 11.37 -16.81 -15.36
N VAL A 459 10.83 -16.36 -16.49
CA VAL A 459 9.86 -15.26 -16.54
C VAL A 459 8.51 -15.83 -16.98
N LEU A 460 7.49 -15.68 -16.15
CA LEU A 460 6.16 -16.23 -16.35
C LEU A 460 5.17 -15.11 -16.69
N PRO A 461 4.38 -15.24 -17.76
CA PRO A 461 3.48 -14.17 -18.22
C PRO A 461 2.27 -14.04 -17.28
N GLY A 462 2.24 -12.95 -16.53
CA GLY A 462 1.10 -12.60 -15.68
C GLY A 462 -0.10 -12.09 -16.49
N ASP A 463 -1.30 -12.38 -16.00
CA ASP A 463 -2.54 -11.84 -16.55
C ASP A 463 -2.72 -10.34 -16.25
N ASN A 464 -3.67 -9.73 -16.95
CA ASN A 464 -4.14 -8.36 -16.73
C ASN A 464 -5.43 -8.36 -15.90
N PHE A 465 -5.73 -7.27 -15.20
CA PHE A 465 -6.97 -7.18 -14.41
C PHE A 465 -8.24 -7.30 -15.26
N LEU A 466 -8.15 -7.08 -16.57
CA LEU A 466 -9.23 -7.35 -17.53
C LEU A 466 -9.43 -8.85 -17.81
N GLU A 467 -8.48 -9.71 -17.44
CA GLU A 467 -8.39 -11.10 -17.89
C GLU A 467 -8.79 -12.12 -16.82
N ARG A 468 -9.21 -11.64 -15.65
CA ARG A 468 -9.49 -12.49 -14.50
C ARG A 468 -10.74 -12.05 -13.74
N PRO A 469 -11.45 -13.01 -13.13
CA PRO A 469 -12.44 -12.69 -12.12
C PRO A 469 -11.76 -12.19 -10.84
N VAL A 470 -12.41 -11.31 -10.09
CA VAL A 470 -11.85 -10.74 -8.86
C VAL A 470 -12.89 -10.63 -7.76
N LEU A 471 -12.50 -11.05 -6.55
CA LEU A 471 -13.25 -10.88 -5.30
C LEU A 471 -12.40 -10.04 -4.34
N TYR A 472 -12.53 -8.72 -4.42
CA TYR A 472 -11.60 -7.78 -3.76
C TYR A 472 -12.21 -7.08 -2.55
N ASN A 473 -11.46 -6.96 -1.45
CA ASN A 473 -11.88 -6.24 -0.23
C ASN A 473 -10.79 -5.32 0.35
N ALA A 474 -10.03 -4.65 -0.51
CA ALA A 474 -8.92 -3.80 -0.10
C ALA A 474 -7.86 -4.52 0.76
N SER A 475 -7.51 -5.75 0.40
CA SER A 475 -6.53 -6.58 1.12
C SER A 475 -6.87 -6.72 2.61
N GLU A 476 -8.13 -7.07 2.89
CA GLU A 476 -8.69 -7.24 4.23
C GLU A 476 -8.82 -5.95 5.07
N TRP A 477 -8.59 -4.76 4.49
CA TRP A 477 -8.80 -3.50 5.21
C TRP A 477 -10.26 -3.21 5.51
N ILE A 478 -11.13 -3.58 4.57
CA ILE A 478 -12.57 -3.31 4.64
C ILE A 478 -13.34 -4.61 4.58
N ASN A 479 -14.58 -4.56 5.04
CA ASN A 479 -15.48 -5.72 5.12
C ASN A 479 -16.50 -5.77 3.98
N LEU A 480 -16.28 -4.93 2.97
CA LEU A 480 -17.05 -4.88 1.73
C LEU A 480 -16.23 -5.56 0.63
N TYR A 481 -16.83 -6.54 -0.03
CA TYR A 481 -16.23 -7.25 -1.15
C TYR A 481 -16.83 -6.76 -2.46
N PHE A 482 -15.97 -6.47 -3.43
CA PHE A 482 -16.32 -6.16 -4.81
C PHE A 482 -16.05 -7.41 -5.66
N ALA A 483 -17.12 -8.01 -6.17
CA ALA A 483 -17.04 -9.12 -7.11
C ALA A 483 -17.17 -8.60 -8.54
N ALA A 484 -16.20 -8.87 -9.40
CA ALA A 484 -16.28 -8.54 -10.83
C ALA A 484 -15.86 -9.74 -11.69
N PRO A 485 -16.59 -10.02 -12.79
CA PRO A 485 -16.28 -11.14 -13.67
C PRO A 485 -15.05 -10.82 -14.55
N LYS A 486 -14.53 -11.85 -15.21
CA LYS A 486 -13.53 -11.69 -16.27
C LYS A 486 -14.10 -10.88 -17.44
N VAL A 487 -13.33 -9.91 -17.94
CA VAL A 487 -13.75 -9.04 -19.05
C VAL A 487 -13.36 -9.63 -20.40
N LEU A 488 -12.09 -9.98 -20.57
CA LEU A 488 -11.46 -10.46 -21.79
C LEU A 488 -10.77 -11.81 -21.54
N GLU A 489 -10.55 -12.59 -22.59
CA GLU A 489 -9.70 -13.77 -22.50
C GLU A 489 -8.21 -13.40 -22.46
N PRO A 490 -7.40 -14.00 -21.57
CA PRO A 490 -5.97 -13.76 -21.53
C PRO A 490 -5.31 -14.06 -22.90
N PRO A 491 -4.49 -13.17 -23.46
CA PRO A 491 -3.79 -13.41 -24.72
C PRO A 491 -2.65 -14.42 -24.54
N GLY A 492 -2.36 -15.18 -25.60
CA GLY A 492 -1.28 -16.17 -25.59
C GLY A 492 -1.47 -17.22 -24.49
N GLU A 493 -0.48 -17.32 -23.61
CA GLU A 493 -0.47 -18.21 -22.46
C GLU A 493 -0.42 -17.44 -21.12
N CYS A 494 -0.90 -16.20 -21.06
CA CYS A 494 -1.04 -15.48 -19.79
C CYS A 494 -1.91 -16.27 -18.80
N ARG A 495 -1.51 -16.29 -17.52
CA ARG A 495 -2.23 -16.97 -16.43
C ARG A 495 -2.27 -16.10 -15.17
N ASP A 496 -3.31 -16.31 -14.38
CA ASP A 496 -3.42 -15.70 -13.07
C ASP A 496 -2.41 -16.30 -12.09
N ILE A 497 -2.12 -15.55 -11.02
CA ILE A 497 -1.12 -15.98 -10.04
C ILE A 497 -1.59 -17.16 -9.18
N TYR A 498 -2.90 -17.39 -9.04
CA TYR A 498 -3.42 -18.54 -8.31
C TYR A 498 -3.11 -19.84 -9.06
N HIS A 499 -3.28 -19.86 -10.37
CA HIS A 499 -2.85 -20.96 -11.24
C HIS A 499 -1.38 -21.32 -11.03
N PHE A 500 -0.48 -20.33 -11.01
CA PHE A 500 0.95 -20.56 -10.74
C PHE A 500 1.19 -21.28 -9.40
N TRP A 501 0.61 -20.77 -8.31
CA TRP A 501 0.80 -21.37 -6.98
C TRP A 501 0.19 -22.76 -6.88
N ARG A 502 -0.98 -22.97 -7.48
CA ARG A 502 -1.63 -24.28 -7.52
C ARG A 502 -0.76 -25.29 -8.29
N GLU A 503 -0.32 -24.95 -9.50
CA GLU A 503 0.49 -25.87 -10.33
C GLU A 503 1.82 -26.23 -9.67
N LEU A 504 2.42 -25.30 -8.93
CA LEU A 504 3.61 -25.57 -8.12
C LEU A 504 3.29 -26.48 -6.94
N ALA A 505 2.20 -26.21 -6.22
CA ALA A 505 1.74 -27.02 -5.09
C ALA A 505 1.47 -28.48 -5.50
N LEU A 506 0.80 -28.70 -6.64
CA LEU A 506 0.56 -30.05 -7.18
C LEU A 506 1.86 -30.81 -7.43
N ARG A 507 2.85 -30.17 -8.06
CA ARG A 507 4.16 -30.79 -8.36
C ARG A 507 4.99 -31.06 -7.12
N MET A 508 4.72 -30.36 -6.03
CA MET A 508 5.39 -30.52 -4.75
C MET A 508 4.58 -31.33 -3.74
N GLY A 509 3.54 -32.04 -4.18
CA GLY A 509 2.78 -32.98 -3.34
C GLY A 509 1.87 -32.32 -2.30
N MET A 510 1.36 -31.11 -2.60
CA MET A 510 0.48 -30.34 -1.72
C MET A 510 -0.97 -30.25 -2.27
N GLU A 511 -1.38 -31.19 -3.12
CA GLU A 511 -2.68 -31.13 -3.83
C GLU A 511 -3.89 -31.09 -2.90
N GLU A 512 -3.84 -31.77 -1.75
CA GLU A 512 -4.92 -31.77 -0.76
C GLU A 512 -5.17 -30.39 -0.15
N HIS A 513 -4.16 -29.53 -0.17
CA HIS A 513 -4.24 -28.17 0.32
C HIS A 513 -4.63 -27.17 -0.77
N PHE A 514 -4.67 -27.55 -2.04
CA PHE A 514 -5.10 -26.68 -3.14
C PHE A 514 -6.23 -27.34 -3.96
N PRO A 515 -7.40 -27.63 -3.33
CA PRO A 515 -8.45 -28.43 -3.95
C PRO A 515 -9.23 -27.70 -5.05
N TRP A 516 -9.08 -26.38 -5.19
CA TRP A 516 -9.81 -25.58 -6.16
C TRP A 516 -9.04 -25.53 -7.48
N ASN A 517 -9.69 -25.84 -8.59
CA ASN A 517 -9.02 -25.93 -9.89
C ASN A 517 -8.71 -24.56 -10.52
N ASN A 518 -9.45 -23.53 -10.11
CA ASN A 518 -9.35 -22.17 -10.63
C ASN A 518 -9.89 -21.15 -9.60
N LEU A 519 -9.80 -19.87 -9.95
CA LEU A 519 -10.26 -18.77 -9.10
C LEU A 519 -11.76 -18.82 -8.78
N GLU A 520 -12.60 -19.24 -9.73
CA GLU A 520 -14.05 -19.25 -9.53
C GLU A 520 -14.48 -20.31 -8.52
N GLU A 521 -13.89 -21.51 -8.58
CA GLU A 521 -14.08 -22.55 -7.56
C GLU A 521 -13.58 -22.10 -6.17
N LEU A 522 -12.46 -21.37 -6.12
CA LEU A 522 -11.95 -20.78 -4.88
C LEU A 522 -12.93 -19.71 -4.36
N TYR A 523 -13.48 -18.87 -5.23
CA TYR A 523 -14.44 -17.84 -4.85
C TYR A 523 -15.76 -18.44 -4.37
N ASP A 524 -16.26 -19.51 -5.00
CA ASP A 524 -17.40 -20.29 -4.50
C ASP A 524 -17.16 -20.77 -3.06
N PHE A 525 -15.96 -21.31 -2.79
CA PHE A 525 -15.59 -21.69 -1.44
C PHE A 525 -15.56 -20.49 -0.48
N ARG A 526 -14.98 -19.36 -0.90
CA ARG A 526 -14.88 -18.17 -0.07
C ARG A 526 -16.26 -17.63 0.27
N VAL A 527 -17.18 -17.56 -0.69
CA VAL A 527 -18.50 -16.93 -0.51
C VAL A 527 -19.59 -17.89 -0.04
N LYS A 528 -19.29 -19.17 0.20
CA LYS A 528 -20.26 -20.18 0.66
C LYS A 528 -21.10 -19.75 1.87
N GLY A 529 -20.54 -18.92 2.76
CA GLY A 529 -21.22 -18.40 3.96
C GLY A 529 -22.33 -17.40 3.66
N THR A 530 -22.36 -16.83 2.45
CA THR A 530 -23.45 -15.99 1.92
C THR A 530 -24.65 -16.85 1.47
N GLY A 531 -24.39 -18.08 1.05
CA GLY A 531 -25.36 -18.98 0.43
C GLY A 531 -25.61 -18.72 -1.06
N LEU A 532 -24.74 -17.94 -1.72
CA LEU A 532 -24.70 -17.67 -3.16
C LEU A 532 -23.47 -18.34 -3.79
N THR A 533 -23.52 -18.60 -5.10
CA THR A 533 -22.35 -18.96 -5.91
C THR A 533 -21.59 -17.72 -6.40
N TRP A 534 -20.37 -17.91 -6.90
CA TRP A 534 -19.59 -16.89 -7.60
C TRP A 534 -20.34 -16.34 -8.81
N GLU A 535 -20.96 -17.22 -9.61
CA GLU A 535 -21.77 -16.84 -10.77
C GLU A 535 -22.89 -15.88 -10.36
N GLU A 536 -23.68 -16.24 -9.34
CA GLU A 536 -24.77 -15.39 -8.82
C GLU A 536 -24.29 -14.03 -8.27
N LEU A 537 -23.06 -13.95 -7.76
CA LEU A 537 -22.47 -12.72 -7.20
C LEU A 537 -21.84 -11.80 -8.25
N SER A 538 -21.20 -12.37 -9.27
CA SER A 538 -20.38 -11.64 -10.23
C SER A 538 -21.20 -10.89 -11.30
N GLU A 539 -22.44 -11.29 -11.56
CA GLU A 539 -23.28 -10.72 -12.62
C GLU A 539 -23.61 -9.22 -12.48
N ASN A 540 -23.54 -8.62 -11.28
CA ASN A 540 -24.04 -7.25 -11.04
C ASN A 540 -23.21 -6.41 -10.06
N LEU A 541 -21.90 -6.68 -9.92
CA LEU A 541 -21.05 -6.09 -8.86
C LEU A 541 -21.76 -6.14 -7.51
N PHE A 542 -21.85 -7.34 -6.96
CA PHE A 542 -22.47 -7.50 -5.66
C PHE A 542 -21.50 -7.05 -4.58
N VAL A 543 -21.86 -5.97 -3.87
CA VAL A 543 -21.25 -5.69 -2.57
C VAL A 543 -21.80 -6.73 -1.60
N VAL A 544 -20.95 -7.57 -1.02
CA VAL A 544 -21.36 -8.46 0.07
C VAL A 544 -21.32 -7.65 1.37
N PRO A 545 -22.43 -7.06 1.88
CA PRO A 545 -22.38 -6.33 3.12
C PRO A 545 -22.20 -7.32 4.29
N SER A 546 -21.50 -6.90 5.34
CA SER A 546 -21.52 -7.63 6.61
C SER A 546 -22.87 -7.39 7.30
N PRO A 547 -23.75 -8.39 7.47
CA PRO A 547 -24.97 -8.21 8.24
C PRO A 547 -24.61 -8.04 9.73
N PRO A 548 -25.40 -7.29 10.51
CA PRO A 548 -25.29 -7.35 11.95
C PRO A 548 -25.32 -8.82 12.42
N PRO A 549 -24.48 -9.25 13.39
CA PRO A 549 -24.40 -10.66 13.78
C PRO A 549 -25.75 -11.30 14.10
N GLN A 550 -26.67 -10.52 14.67
CA GLN A 550 -28.02 -10.93 15.06
C GLN A 550 -28.97 -11.11 13.86
N ALA A 551 -28.68 -10.45 12.73
CA ALA A 551 -29.50 -10.46 11.52
C ALA A 551 -28.96 -11.39 10.42
N ALA A 552 -27.74 -11.92 10.57
CA ALA A 552 -27.10 -12.80 9.58
C ALA A 552 -27.99 -14.00 9.16
N PRO A 553 -28.72 -14.70 10.05
CA PRO A 553 -29.59 -15.81 9.65
C PRO A 553 -30.78 -15.37 8.79
N VAL A 554 -31.36 -14.19 9.07
CA VAL A 554 -32.49 -13.62 8.33
C VAL A 554 -32.00 -13.12 6.97
N PHE A 555 -30.86 -12.43 6.94
CA PHE A 555 -30.25 -11.92 5.72
C PHE A 555 -29.90 -13.06 4.73
N ARG A 556 -29.34 -14.18 5.23
CA ARG A 556 -29.10 -15.41 4.45
C ARG A 556 -30.38 -15.99 3.83
N LYS A 557 -31.48 -16.04 4.59
CA LYS A 557 -32.78 -16.53 4.08
C LYS A 557 -33.33 -15.63 2.98
N THR A 558 -33.23 -14.31 3.15
CA THR A 558 -33.68 -13.32 2.15
C THR A 558 -32.87 -13.40 0.87
N LEU A 559 -31.53 -13.44 0.95
CA LEU A 559 -30.66 -13.56 -0.22
C LEU A 559 -30.94 -14.83 -1.03
N ARG A 560 -31.05 -15.99 -0.36
CA ARG A 560 -31.40 -17.25 -1.03
C ARG A 560 -32.79 -17.24 -1.67
N ALA A 561 -33.76 -16.54 -1.08
CA ALA A 561 -35.09 -16.41 -1.67
C ALA A 561 -35.07 -15.53 -2.94
N LEU A 562 -34.30 -14.44 -2.91
CA LEU A 562 -34.12 -13.53 -4.05
C LEU A 562 -33.33 -14.18 -5.19
N SER A 563 -32.32 -15.01 -4.90
CA SER A 563 -31.55 -15.71 -5.94
C SER A 563 -32.41 -16.78 -6.63
N ARG A 564 -33.11 -17.62 -5.86
CA ARG A 564 -34.03 -18.65 -6.38
C ARG A 564 -35.18 -18.12 -7.24
N THR A 565 -35.54 -16.85 -7.09
CA THR A 565 -36.62 -16.23 -7.86
C THR A 565 -36.11 -15.47 -9.10
N GLY A 566 -34.79 -15.46 -9.36
CA GLY A 566 -34.18 -14.65 -10.41
C GLY A 566 -34.38 -13.13 -10.21
N LEU A 567 -34.78 -12.73 -9.00
CA LEU A 567 -35.02 -11.34 -8.64
C LEU A 567 -33.76 -10.66 -8.09
N LEU A 568 -32.75 -11.40 -7.63
CA LEU A 568 -31.50 -10.84 -7.11
C LEU A 568 -30.82 -9.85 -8.08
N PRO A 569 -30.67 -10.16 -9.40
CA PRO A 569 -30.18 -9.20 -10.40
C PRO A 569 -31.05 -7.95 -10.56
N LYS A 570 -32.34 -8.03 -10.19
CA LYS A 570 -33.31 -6.93 -10.28
C LYS A 570 -33.38 -6.10 -9.00
N VAL A 571 -33.03 -6.66 -7.83
CA VAL A 571 -33.04 -5.96 -6.54
C VAL A 571 -31.74 -5.20 -6.31
N THR A 572 -30.59 -5.66 -6.81
CA THR A 572 -29.30 -4.98 -6.67
C THR A 572 -29.28 -3.58 -7.32
N PRO A 573 -29.75 -3.39 -8.57
CA PRO A 573 -29.90 -2.06 -9.16
C PRO A 573 -30.93 -1.21 -8.40
N VAL A 574 -32.00 -1.79 -7.85
CA VAL A 574 -32.98 -1.06 -7.03
C VAL A 574 -32.37 -0.59 -5.71
N PHE A 575 -31.50 -1.38 -5.08
CA PHE A 575 -30.77 -1.01 -3.86
C PHE A 575 -29.76 0.10 -4.13
N LEU A 576 -28.96 -0.02 -5.21
CA LEU A 576 -28.04 1.03 -5.67
C LEU A 576 -28.77 2.30 -6.12
N THR A 577 -29.92 2.17 -6.80
CA THR A 577 -30.79 3.28 -7.21
C THR A 577 -31.43 3.96 -6.00
N MET A 578 -31.87 3.20 -5.00
CA MET A 578 -32.36 3.74 -3.73
C MET A 578 -31.26 4.51 -3.00
N MET A 579 -30.02 4.00 -2.97
CA MET A 579 -28.89 4.73 -2.39
C MET A 579 -28.58 6.02 -3.15
N SER A 580 -28.53 5.97 -4.49
CA SER A 580 -28.29 7.18 -5.29
C SER A 580 -29.43 8.20 -5.17
N TRP A 581 -30.67 7.74 -4.97
CA TRP A 581 -31.81 8.60 -4.65
C TRP A 581 -31.70 9.22 -3.25
N GLN A 582 -31.27 8.45 -2.25
CA GLN A 582 -31.00 8.97 -0.90
C GLN A 582 -29.92 10.04 -0.93
N ARG A 583 -28.79 9.78 -1.60
CA ARG A 583 -27.70 10.74 -1.79
C ARG A 583 -28.17 12.02 -2.47
N ARG A 584 -28.85 11.92 -3.62
CA ARG A 584 -29.40 13.09 -4.34
C ARG A 584 -30.42 13.88 -3.52
N THR A 585 -31.24 13.19 -2.74
CA THR A 585 -32.21 13.82 -1.85
C THR A 585 -31.51 14.56 -0.72
N ARG A 586 -30.49 13.95 -0.10
CA ARG A 586 -29.63 14.57 0.90
C ARG A 586 -28.94 15.82 0.35
N GLU A 587 -28.26 15.72 -0.80
CA GLU A 587 -27.58 16.84 -1.44
C GLU A 587 -28.53 18.01 -1.71
N ARG A 588 -29.75 17.74 -2.19
CA ARG A 588 -30.79 18.77 -2.39
C ARG A 588 -31.23 19.43 -1.09
N LEU A 589 -31.38 18.64 -0.02
CA LEU A 589 -31.76 19.15 1.30
C LEU A 589 -30.64 19.98 1.95
N GLU A 590 -29.39 19.56 1.79
CA GLU A 590 -28.19 20.31 2.22
C GLU A 590 -28.10 21.65 1.44
N GLN A 591 -28.27 21.63 0.12
CA GLN A 591 -28.31 22.85 -0.71
C GLN A 591 -29.46 23.80 -0.34
N ALA A 592 -30.57 23.27 0.18
CA ALA A 592 -31.72 24.04 0.64
C ALA A 592 -31.58 24.54 2.09
N GLY A 593 -30.43 24.33 2.76
CA GLY A 593 -30.23 24.72 4.16
C GLY A 593 -31.01 23.89 5.18
N MET A 594 -31.54 22.73 4.78
CA MET A 594 -32.37 21.85 5.62
C MET A 594 -31.54 20.76 6.30
N GLU A 595 -30.47 21.15 6.99
CA GLU A 595 -29.45 20.24 7.55
C GLU A 595 -30.05 19.15 8.45
N ARG A 596 -30.99 19.50 9.34
CA ARG A 596 -31.66 18.53 10.24
C ARG A 596 -32.45 17.46 9.48
N MET A 597 -33.00 17.80 8.31
CA MET A 597 -33.76 16.88 7.48
C MET A 597 -32.84 16.07 6.57
N ALA A 598 -31.74 16.66 6.08
CA ALA A 598 -30.71 15.95 5.33
C ALA A 598 -30.10 14.77 6.11
N VAL A 599 -29.98 14.89 7.44
CA VAL A 599 -29.52 13.80 8.33
C VAL A 599 -30.38 12.53 8.20
N LEU A 600 -31.67 12.65 7.88
CA LEU A 600 -32.57 11.49 7.69
C LEU A 600 -32.27 10.70 6.40
N PHE A 601 -31.52 11.29 5.47
CA PHE A 601 -31.12 10.72 4.18
C PHE A 601 -29.62 10.43 4.11
N ARG A 602 -28.95 10.30 5.27
CA ARG A 602 -27.52 9.96 5.37
C ARG A 602 -27.24 8.65 4.60
N ASP A 603 -26.13 8.62 3.85
CA ASP A 603 -25.76 7.49 2.99
C ASP A 603 -25.80 6.18 3.78
N ARG A 604 -26.61 5.21 3.32
CA ARG A 604 -26.76 3.91 4.00
C ARG A 604 -25.51 3.02 3.93
N MET A 605 -24.51 3.39 3.13
CA MET A 605 -23.16 2.84 3.28
C MET A 605 -22.36 3.70 4.26
N THR A 606 -22.74 3.64 5.53
CA THR A 606 -21.83 4.07 6.58
C THR A 606 -20.86 2.94 6.87
N PHE A 607 -19.57 3.24 6.90
CA PHE A 607 -18.59 2.31 7.44
C PHE A 607 -18.90 2.15 8.92
N LYS A 608 -19.51 1.01 9.28
CA LYS A 608 -20.00 0.78 10.62
C LYS A 608 -18.83 0.36 11.51
N PRO A 609 -18.51 1.13 12.58
CA PRO A 609 -17.53 0.70 13.55
C PRO A 609 -17.89 -0.66 14.14
N TYR A 610 -16.90 -1.51 14.38
CA TYR A 610 -17.13 -2.72 15.16
C TYR A 610 -17.46 -2.37 16.62
N PRO A 611 -18.24 -3.20 17.34
CA PRO A 611 -18.75 -2.88 18.68
C PRO A 611 -17.66 -3.10 19.75
N HIS A 612 -16.67 -2.20 19.79
CA HIS A 612 -15.56 -2.23 20.75
C HIS A 612 -16.03 -2.15 22.20
N GLU A 613 -17.21 -1.59 22.49
CA GLU A 613 -17.77 -1.56 23.85
C GLU A 613 -18.11 -2.96 24.39
N LYS A 614 -18.31 -3.93 23.48
CA LYS A 614 -18.58 -5.32 23.81
C LYS A 614 -17.34 -6.20 23.69
N LEU A 615 -16.52 -5.94 22.68
CA LEU A 615 -15.40 -6.80 22.31
C LEU A 615 -14.05 -6.29 22.82
N GLY A 616 -13.94 -5.02 23.23
CA GLY A 616 -12.67 -4.34 23.44
C GLY A 616 -11.85 -4.20 22.14
N PHE A 617 -10.69 -3.57 22.25
CA PHE A 617 -9.70 -3.50 21.17
C PHE A 617 -8.88 -4.80 21.10
N ALA A 618 -8.40 -5.17 19.92
CA ALA A 618 -7.60 -6.37 19.71
C ALA A 618 -6.12 -6.16 20.09
N THR A 619 -5.90 -5.55 21.25
CA THR A 619 -4.61 -5.31 21.92
C THR A 619 -4.50 -6.20 23.16
N PRO A 620 -3.29 -6.38 23.72
CA PRO A 620 -3.10 -7.14 24.97
C PRO A 620 -3.99 -6.66 26.13
N SER A 621 -4.09 -5.35 26.34
CA SER A 621 -4.94 -4.75 27.38
C SER A 621 -6.44 -4.77 27.09
N GLY A 622 -6.85 -5.03 25.85
CA GLY A 622 -8.23 -4.84 25.39
C GLY A 622 -8.64 -3.38 25.18
N LYS A 623 -7.71 -2.43 25.31
CA LYS A 623 -7.86 -0.98 25.20
C LYS A 623 -6.89 -0.39 24.18
N VAL A 624 -7.02 0.90 23.85
CA VAL A 624 -6.02 1.63 23.08
C VAL A 624 -4.77 1.82 23.94
N GLU A 625 -3.64 1.32 23.47
CA GLU A 625 -2.35 1.34 24.17
C GLU A 625 -1.56 2.59 23.80
N LEU A 626 -1.79 3.70 24.51
CA LEU A 626 -1.01 4.94 24.34
C LEU A 626 0.45 4.71 24.74
N TYR A 627 0.64 3.87 25.76
CA TYR A 627 1.88 3.18 26.07
C TYR A 627 1.78 1.74 25.54
N SER A 628 2.63 1.37 24.58
CA SER A 628 2.55 0.07 23.89
C SER A 628 3.28 -1.03 24.68
N SER A 629 2.54 -1.95 25.28
CA SER A 629 3.12 -3.12 25.95
C SER A 629 3.88 -4.01 24.97
N VAL A 630 3.41 -4.10 23.72
CA VAL A 630 4.06 -4.90 22.68
C VAL A 630 5.43 -4.34 22.32
N LEU A 631 5.59 -3.02 22.23
CA LEU A 631 6.90 -2.42 21.94
C LEU A 631 7.87 -2.58 23.12
N GLU A 632 7.36 -2.42 24.35
CA GLU A 632 8.14 -2.67 25.58
C GLU A 632 8.67 -4.11 25.61
N ASP A 633 7.82 -5.11 25.37
CA ASP A 633 8.19 -6.53 25.34
C ASP A 633 9.24 -6.86 24.26
N LEU A 634 9.27 -6.08 23.18
CA LEU A 634 10.25 -6.20 22.11
C LEU A 634 11.55 -5.42 22.39
N GLY A 635 11.63 -4.68 23.51
CA GLY A 635 12.79 -3.90 23.91
C GLY A 635 12.89 -2.52 23.23
N HIS A 636 11.78 -2.00 22.72
CA HIS A 636 11.68 -0.68 22.09
C HIS A 636 11.01 0.34 23.02
N ASP A 637 11.08 1.63 22.66
CA ASP A 637 10.37 2.67 23.42
C ASP A 637 8.84 2.46 23.29
N PRO A 638 8.11 2.29 24.40
CA PRO A 638 6.66 2.08 24.39
C PRO A 638 5.85 3.33 23.99
N LEU A 639 6.49 4.50 24.04
CA LEU A 639 5.89 5.79 23.74
C LEU A 639 6.55 6.42 22.50
N PRO A 640 5.81 7.21 21.71
CA PRO A 640 6.39 7.89 20.56
C PRO A 640 7.44 8.92 20.98
N TYR A 641 8.44 9.11 20.12
CA TYR A 641 9.53 10.07 20.29
C TYR A 641 9.96 10.67 18.94
N TRP A 642 10.87 11.63 18.98
CA TRP A 642 11.60 12.10 17.80
C TRP A 642 13.09 12.01 18.06
N SER A 643 13.81 11.42 17.10
CA SER A 643 15.27 11.41 17.04
C SER A 643 15.74 12.26 15.87
N ASP A 644 16.95 12.80 15.95
CA ASP A 644 17.50 13.53 14.82
C ASP A 644 17.58 12.63 13.56
N ILE A 645 17.20 13.21 12.43
CA ILE A 645 17.18 12.55 11.13
C ILE A 645 18.60 12.45 10.55
N ASN A 646 19.52 13.31 10.99
CA ASN A 646 20.93 13.23 10.60
C ASN A 646 21.66 12.12 11.39
N PRO A 647 22.58 11.35 10.78
CA PRO A 647 23.36 10.32 11.48
C PRO A 647 24.27 10.89 12.59
N PRO A 648 24.51 10.14 13.69
CA PRO A 648 25.46 10.54 14.72
C PRO A 648 26.89 10.63 14.17
N GLY A 649 27.55 11.78 14.35
CA GLY A 649 28.95 11.98 13.93
C GLY A 649 29.12 12.71 12.59
N GLU A 650 28.07 12.83 11.79
CA GLU A 650 27.98 13.87 10.77
C GLU A 650 27.65 15.18 11.47
N THR A 651 28.65 16.05 11.66
CA THR A 651 28.33 17.45 11.99
C THR A 651 27.60 18.05 10.79
N ALA A 652 26.58 18.87 11.05
CA ALA A 652 25.92 19.69 10.03
C ALA A 652 26.96 20.28 9.06
N ASP A 653 28.03 20.87 9.60
CA ASP A 653 29.12 21.48 8.81
C ASP A 653 29.87 20.53 7.85
N SER A 654 30.04 19.24 8.16
CA SER A 654 30.89 18.34 7.34
C SER A 654 30.16 17.72 6.14
N SER A 655 28.87 17.46 6.26
CA SER A 655 28.02 16.94 5.17
C SER A 655 27.30 18.06 4.40
N GLU A 656 27.08 19.23 5.02
CA GLU A 656 26.47 20.38 4.36
C GLU A 656 27.35 20.95 3.24
N ASP A 657 28.67 20.87 3.36
CA ASP A 657 29.59 21.34 2.31
C ASP A 657 29.56 20.43 1.06
N GLU A 658 29.43 19.10 1.21
CA GLU A 658 29.43 18.16 0.07
C GLU A 658 28.03 17.84 -0.46
N TYR A 659 27.04 17.66 0.42
CA TYR A 659 25.65 17.30 0.13
C TYR A 659 24.67 18.28 0.82
N PRO A 660 24.54 19.52 0.29
CA PRO A 660 23.83 20.62 0.97
C PRO A 660 22.30 20.51 1.00
N LEU A 661 21.69 19.57 0.28
CA LEU A 661 20.23 19.50 0.12
C LEU A 661 19.66 18.22 0.75
N GLN A 662 18.45 18.30 1.32
CA GLN A 662 17.69 17.13 1.71
C GLN A 662 17.10 16.43 0.49
N LEU A 663 17.17 15.10 0.48
CA LEU A 663 16.56 14.25 -0.51
C LEU A 663 15.17 13.80 -0.05
N PHE A 664 14.20 13.92 -0.96
CA PHE A 664 12.84 13.42 -0.78
C PHE A 664 12.45 12.56 -1.97
N ILE A 665 12.28 11.26 -1.74
CA ILE A 665 11.83 10.33 -2.78
C ILE A 665 10.32 10.17 -2.70
N GLY A 666 9.66 10.24 -3.86
CA GLY A 666 8.22 10.01 -3.95
C GLY A 666 7.52 11.05 -4.83
N LEU A 667 6.35 11.54 -4.40
CA LEU A 667 5.38 12.29 -5.21
C LEU A 667 4.96 11.45 -6.42
N ARG A 668 3.88 10.66 -6.30
CA ARG A 668 3.42 9.83 -7.43
C ARG A 668 3.09 10.71 -8.63
N GLU A 669 3.51 10.30 -9.82
CA GLU A 669 3.24 11.01 -11.09
C GLU A 669 1.86 10.58 -11.62
N ASP A 670 1.20 11.44 -12.40
CA ASP A 670 -0.18 11.21 -12.86
C ASP A 670 -0.25 9.96 -13.76
N GLU A 671 0.73 9.82 -14.63
CA GLU A 671 0.85 8.83 -15.69
C GLU A 671 1.22 7.43 -15.17
N TYR A 672 1.98 7.35 -14.09
CA TYR A 672 2.68 6.14 -13.68
C TYR A 672 2.27 5.66 -12.29
N PHE A 673 2.37 4.35 -12.07
CA PHE A 673 2.22 3.75 -10.76
C PHE A 673 3.47 2.93 -10.43
N HIS A 674 4.25 3.43 -9.46
CA HIS A 674 5.60 2.93 -9.17
C HIS A 674 6.44 2.85 -10.46
N SER A 675 6.96 1.67 -10.79
CA SER A 675 7.75 1.42 -12.00
C SER A 675 6.91 1.07 -13.24
N THR A 676 5.58 1.06 -13.13
CA THR A 676 4.70 0.62 -14.22
C THR A 676 4.14 1.78 -15.06
N GLY A 677 3.66 1.47 -16.28
CA GLY A 677 3.06 2.43 -17.21
C GLY A 677 4.01 3.09 -18.21
N ARG A 678 5.33 2.93 -18.05
CA ARG A 678 6.34 3.55 -18.93
C ARG A 678 6.44 2.92 -20.32
N HIS A 679 5.97 1.69 -20.50
CA HIS A 679 5.87 1.01 -21.80
C HIS A 679 4.62 1.45 -22.61
N VAL A 680 3.72 2.24 -22.02
CA VAL A 680 2.52 2.74 -22.71
C VAL A 680 2.82 4.09 -23.35
N ASP A 681 2.98 4.11 -24.67
CA ASP A 681 3.36 5.30 -25.46
C ASP A 681 2.58 6.58 -25.12
N LYS A 682 1.26 6.47 -24.93
CA LYS A 682 0.43 7.65 -24.64
C LYS A 682 0.65 8.22 -23.24
N LEU A 683 0.90 7.35 -22.25
CA LEU A 683 1.33 7.78 -20.91
C LEU A 683 2.76 8.33 -20.99
N ARG A 684 3.64 7.63 -21.72
CA ARG A 684 5.04 8.00 -21.93
C ARG A 684 5.21 9.39 -22.53
N LYS A 685 4.41 9.74 -23.54
CA LYS A 685 4.41 11.08 -24.18
C LYS A 685 4.05 12.23 -23.24
N ARG A 686 3.26 11.97 -22.20
CA ARG A 686 2.85 13.01 -21.24
C ARG A 686 3.95 13.33 -20.23
N ASN A 687 4.72 12.34 -19.82
CA ASN A 687 5.87 12.52 -18.93
C ASN A 687 7.07 11.66 -19.40
N PRO A 688 7.82 12.12 -20.40
CA PRO A 688 8.83 11.29 -21.08
C PRO A 688 10.13 11.13 -20.30
N GLU A 689 10.41 11.96 -19.30
CA GLU A 689 11.71 11.99 -18.63
C GLU A 689 11.55 12.08 -17.11
N PRO A 690 12.48 11.48 -16.34
CA PRO A 690 12.39 11.53 -14.89
C PRO A 690 12.69 12.95 -14.40
N LEU A 691 11.77 13.53 -13.62
CA LEU A 691 11.82 14.93 -13.19
C LEU A 691 12.24 15.08 -11.73
N ALA A 692 13.40 15.69 -11.50
CA ALA A 692 13.83 16.13 -10.19
C ALA A 692 13.29 17.53 -9.89
N PHE A 693 12.44 17.68 -8.87
CA PHE A 693 11.86 18.98 -8.51
C PHE A 693 12.78 19.72 -7.54
N ILE A 694 13.09 20.98 -7.85
CA ILE A 694 14.04 21.82 -7.11
C ILE A 694 13.44 23.22 -6.96
N ASN A 695 13.70 23.87 -5.82
CA ASN A 695 13.34 25.27 -5.66
C ASN A 695 14.08 26.16 -6.67
N THR A 696 13.37 27.11 -7.28
CA THR A 696 13.93 28.02 -8.29
C THR A 696 15.15 28.81 -7.80
N ASN A 697 15.15 29.29 -6.55
CA ASN A 697 16.27 30.03 -5.99
C ASN A 697 17.46 29.13 -5.68
N THR A 698 17.21 27.90 -5.24
CA THR A 698 18.25 26.90 -5.00
C THR A 698 18.93 26.49 -6.30
N ALA A 699 18.17 26.20 -7.34
CA ALA A 699 18.71 25.83 -8.65
C ALA A 699 19.57 26.94 -9.26
N ARG A 700 19.15 28.21 -9.13
CA ARG A 700 19.92 29.37 -9.62
C ARG A 700 21.27 29.55 -8.92
N LYS A 701 21.42 29.13 -7.66
CA LYS A 701 22.72 29.15 -6.96
C LYS A 701 23.71 28.13 -7.54
N SER A 702 23.23 27.14 -8.29
CA SER A 702 24.01 26.08 -8.91
C SER A 702 23.99 26.15 -10.45
N ASP A 703 23.61 27.30 -11.02
CA ASP A 703 23.49 27.53 -12.47
C ASP A 703 22.60 26.50 -13.21
N ILE A 704 21.61 25.93 -12.52
CA ILE A 704 20.66 24.96 -13.09
C ILE A 704 19.42 25.69 -13.63
N GLU A 705 19.12 25.48 -14.91
CA GLU A 705 17.92 25.97 -15.59
C GLU A 705 16.78 24.92 -15.61
N ASP A 706 15.54 25.36 -15.85
CA ASP A 706 14.40 24.43 -15.98
C ASP A 706 14.59 23.54 -17.21
N GLY A 707 14.51 22.23 -17.02
CA GLY A 707 14.71 21.24 -18.08
C GLY A 707 16.16 20.85 -18.35
N SER A 708 17.15 21.38 -17.61
CA SER A 708 18.53 20.90 -17.71
C SER A 708 18.65 19.45 -17.24
N TRP A 709 19.51 18.67 -17.90
CA TRP A 709 19.91 17.36 -17.40
C TRP A 709 20.91 17.53 -16.25
N ILE A 710 20.62 16.86 -15.14
CA ILE A 710 21.39 16.94 -13.90
C ILE A 710 21.68 15.56 -13.34
N TYR A 711 22.76 15.45 -12.57
CA TYR A 711 22.93 14.38 -11.61
C TYR A 711 22.32 14.79 -10.27
N VAL A 712 21.54 13.88 -9.68
CA VAL A 712 21.25 13.91 -8.24
C VAL A 712 22.12 12.85 -7.59
N GLU A 713 22.89 13.22 -6.58
CA GLU A 713 23.92 12.36 -6.00
C GLU A 713 23.85 12.39 -4.47
N THR A 714 23.97 11.22 -3.87
CA THR A 714 24.19 11.00 -2.42
C THR A 714 25.58 10.40 -2.23
N SER A 715 26.00 10.20 -0.98
CA SER A 715 27.23 9.45 -0.66
C SER A 715 27.21 8.00 -1.16
N TRP A 716 26.03 7.47 -1.54
CA TRP A 716 25.86 6.08 -1.98
C TRP A 716 25.87 5.92 -3.52
N GLY A 717 25.36 6.91 -4.25
CA GLY A 717 25.24 6.80 -5.70
C GLY A 717 24.65 8.04 -6.35
N ARG A 718 24.53 8.00 -7.68
CA ARG A 718 23.97 9.10 -8.49
C ARG A 718 23.02 8.61 -9.56
N VAL A 719 22.07 9.46 -9.93
CA VAL A 719 21.08 9.21 -10.98
C VAL A 719 20.92 10.44 -11.89
N LYS A 720 20.52 10.20 -13.13
CA LYS A 720 20.27 11.20 -14.18
C LYS A 720 18.82 11.66 -14.11
N MET A 721 18.58 12.97 -14.07
CA MET A 721 17.24 13.55 -13.97
C MET A 721 17.15 14.81 -14.83
N LYS A 722 15.95 15.18 -15.30
CA LYS A 722 15.71 16.55 -15.78
C LYS A 722 15.27 17.42 -14.62
N ALA A 723 15.90 18.57 -14.44
CA ALA A 723 15.51 19.55 -13.45
C ALA A 723 14.12 20.10 -13.76
N LYS A 724 13.26 20.18 -12.75
CA LYS A 724 11.97 20.88 -12.80
C LYS A 724 11.92 21.92 -11.69
N LEU A 725 12.02 23.19 -12.05
CA LEU A 725 12.06 24.28 -11.09
C LEU A 725 10.66 24.65 -10.62
N SER A 726 10.51 24.89 -9.32
CA SER A 726 9.23 25.28 -8.72
C SER A 726 9.42 26.07 -7.43
N GLU A 727 8.73 27.21 -7.30
CA GLU A 727 8.70 27.99 -6.05
C GLU A 727 7.86 27.31 -4.96
N ASP A 728 7.04 26.32 -5.32
CA ASP A 728 6.25 25.52 -4.37
C ASP A 728 7.11 24.46 -3.64
N MET A 729 8.38 24.29 -4.01
CA MET A 729 9.34 23.41 -3.33
C MET A 729 10.06 24.16 -2.20
N HIS A 730 10.30 23.48 -1.08
CA HIS A 730 11.15 24.00 -0.02
C HIS A 730 12.58 24.24 -0.55
N PRO A 731 13.25 25.37 -0.20
CA PRO A 731 14.59 25.70 -0.70
C PRO A 731 15.64 24.60 -0.48
N ASP A 732 15.59 23.93 0.67
CA ASP A 732 16.61 22.92 1.02
C ASP A 732 16.25 21.50 0.56
N LEU A 733 15.23 21.33 -0.29
CA LEU A 733 14.68 20.03 -0.64
C LEU A 733 14.76 19.77 -2.15
N VAL A 734 15.29 18.60 -2.50
CA VAL A 734 15.23 18.04 -3.86
C VAL A 734 14.31 16.83 -3.84
N ARG A 735 13.30 16.84 -4.70
CA ARG A 735 12.44 15.66 -4.90
C ARG A 735 12.93 14.83 -6.08
N VAL A 736 13.08 13.52 -5.87
CA VAL A 736 13.36 12.52 -6.90
C VAL A 736 12.14 11.59 -7.08
N PRO A 737 11.73 11.26 -8.32
CA PRO A 737 10.63 10.35 -8.57
C PRO A 737 11.03 8.90 -8.28
N HIS A 738 10.07 8.09 -7.84
CA HIS A 738 10.28 6.67 -7.61
C HIS A 738 10.03 5.81 -8.87
N GLY A 739 10.84 4.77 -9.06
CA GLY A 739 10.56 3.65 -9.97
C GLY A 739 10.91 3.91 -11.43
N TRP A 740 11.83 4.82 -11.73
CA TRP A 740 12.17 5.17 -13.10
C TRP A 740 13.16 4.21 -13.76
N TRP A 741 12.76 3.72 -14.93
CA TRP A 741 13.54 2.96 -15.90
C TRP A 741 12.99 3.27 -17.29
N LYS A 742 13.68 2.87 -18.36
CA LYS A 742 13.32 3.15 -19.75
C LYS A 742 13.18 1.84 -20.53
N PRO A 743 11.96 1.29 -20.71
CA PRO A 743 11.74 0.01 -21.40
C PRO A 743 12.34 -0.09 -22.82
N GLU A 744 12.52 1.06 -23.46
CA GLU A 744 13.13 1.25 -24.77
C GLU A 744 14.67 1.09 -24.78
N MET A 745 15.33 1.20 -23.62
CA MET A 745 16.78 1.01 -23.51
C MET A 745 17.18 -0.48 -23.58
N PRO A 746 18.45 -0.78 -23.92
CA PRO A 746 18.96 -2.15 -23.97
C PRO A 746 18.61 -2.96 -22.71
N LYS A 747 18.16 -4.19 -22.94
CA LYS A 747 17.76 -5.14 -21.90
C LYS A 747 18.94 -6.05 -21.57
N GLY A 748 19.08 -6.42 -20.29
CA GLY A 748 20.19 -7.21 -19.78
C GLY A 748 21.33 -6.34 -19.23
N ASP A 749 22.34 -6.99 -18.68
CA ASP A 749 23.55 -6.34 -18.20
C ASP A 749 24.36 -5.74 -19.36
N PRO A 750 25.00 -4.57 -19.18
CA PRO A 750 24.99 -3.76 -17.95
C PRO A 750 23.81 -2.78 -17.82
N GLU A 751 23.04 -2.50 -18.87
CA GLU A 751 22.10 -1.37 -18.88
C GLU A 751 20.85 -1.58 -18.02
N LEU A 752 20.32 -2.80 -17.98
CA LEU A 752 19.06 -3.19 -17.34
C LEU A 752 17.92 -2.19 -17.62
N SER A 753 17.79 -1.80 -18.89
CA SER A 753 16.82 -0.80 -19.34
C SER A 753 16.89 0.52 -18.55
N GLY A 754 18.11 0.97 -18.23
CA GLY A 754 18.38 2.23 -17.55
C GLY A 754 18.11 2.21 -16.04
N ALA A 755 17.90 1.04 -15.43
CA ALA A 755 17.61 0.94 -14.00
C ALA A 755 18.72 1.55 -13.12
N TRP A 756 19.98 1.54 -13.57
CA TRP A 756 21.10 2.16 -12.86
C TRP A 756 21.17 3.68 -12.99
N ASP A 757 20.66 4.19 -14.11
CA ASP A 757 20.75 5.61 -14.43
C ASP A 757 19.60 6.40 -13.82
N TYR A 758 18.44 5.79 -13.61
CA TYR A 758 17.21 6.53 -13.33
C TYR A 758 16.47 6.11 -12.06
N SER A 759 16.84 4.99 -11.44
CA SER A 759 16.13 4.46 -10.27
C SER A 759 16.58 5.11 -8.98
N ASP A 760 15.63 5.58 -8.17
CA ASP A 760 15.86 6.14 -6.85
C ASP A 760 16.56 5.18 -5.88
N GLY A 761 16.37 3.86 -6.05
CA GLY A 761 17.04 2.83 -5.24
C GLY A 761 18.59 2.84 -5.34
N VAL A 762 19.15 3.52 -6.35
CA VAL A 762 20.60 3.74 -6.51
C VAL A 762 21.14 4.79 -5.53
N LEU A 763 20.30 5.70 -5.05
CA LEU A 763 20.68 6.78 -4.13
C LEU A 763 20.70 6.36 -2.67
N LEU A 764 20.20 5.17 -2.35
CA LEU A 764 19.85 4.78 -0.97
C LEU A 764 20.62 3.55 -0.53
N ASP A 765 21.30 3.66 0.60
CA ASP A 765 21.82 2.51 1.34
C ASP A 765 20.73 1.88 2.24
N ASP A 766 21.13 0.82 2.95
CA ASP A 766 20.39 0.18 4.03
C ASP A 766 21.18 0.19 5.35
N ASP A 767 22.00 1.23 5.57
CA ASP A 767 22.74 1.41 6.82
C ASP A 767 21.77 1.58 7.99
N PRO A 768 21.93 0.82 9.10
CA PRO A 768 21.11 0.96 10.30
C PRO A 768 20.92 2.39 10.82
N ALA A 769 21.87 3.31 10.59
CA ALA A 769 21.76 4.72 10.99
C ALA A 769 20.61 5.46 10.30
N HIS A 770 20.15 4.94 9.16
CA HIS A 770 19.08 5.48 8.33
C HIS A 770 17.81 4.63 8.34
N LEU A 771 17.74 3.63 9.20
CA LEU A 771 16.56 2.80 9.37
C LEU A 771 15.75 3.28 10.58
N ASP A 772 14.43 3.16 10.50
CA ASP A 772 13.55 3.21 11.67
C ASP A 772 13.97 2.11 12.66
N PRO A 773 14.27 2.45 13.93
CA PRO A 773 14.85 1.49 14.87
C PRO A 773 13.97 0.27 15.16
N GLU A 774 12.64 0.42 15.16
CA GLU A 774 11.71 -0.64 15.51
C GLU A 774 11.32 -1.51 14.31
N GLN A 775 11.03 -0.87 13.17
CA GLN A 775 10.56 -1.57 11.97
C GLN A 775 11.70 -1.98 11.02
N GLY A 776 12.86 -1.33 11.10
CA GLY A 776 13.98 -1.50 10.17
C GLY A 776 13.77 -0.87 8.80
N LEU A 777 12.70 -0.10 8.61
CA LEU A 777 12.41 0.50 7.31
C LEU A 777 13.35 1.68 7.01
N PRO A 778 13.84 1.81 5.77
CA PRO A 778 14.75 2.88 5.39
C PRO A 778 14.07 4.25 5.28
N ASP A 779 14.83 5.30 5.61
CA ASP A 779 14.43 6.69 5.38
C ASP A 779 14.57 7.06 3.89
N LEU A 780 13.46 7.52 3.31
CA LEU A 780 13.35 8.02 1.94
C LEU A 780 12.92 9.50 1.89
N ARG A 781 12.64 10.13 3.04
CA ARG A 781 11.80 11.34 3.13
C ARG A 781 12.37 12.37 4.08
N GLY A 782 13.56 12.85 3.77
CA GLY A 782 14.19 14.00 4.41
C GLY A 782 15.41 13.67 5.27
N GLY A 783 15.59 12.42 5.69
CA GLY A 783 16.76 11.98 6.46
C GLY A 783 17.98 11.63 5.60
N ARG A 784 17.94 11.90 4.29
CA ARG A 784 19.03 11.68 3.35
C ARG A 784 19.53 13.01 2.79
N ARG A 785 20.84 13.14 2.62
CA ARG A 785 21.50 14.32 2.04
C ARG A 785 21.89 14.07 0.59
N CYS A 786 21.82 15.09 -0.25
CA CYS A 786 22.17 15.02 -1.65
C CYS A 786 22.77 16.33 -2.18
N ARG A 787 23.38 16.25 -3.35
CA ARG A 787 23.79 17.39 -4.18
C ARG A 787 23.19 17.25 -5.58
N VAL A 788 23.10 18.38 -6.27
CA VAL A 788 22.66 18.45 -7.67
C VAL A 788 23.75 19.10 -8.50
N THR A 789 24.09 18.51 -9.66
CA THR A 789 25.11 19.04 -10.56
C THR A 789 24.64 18.95 -12.01
N LEU A 790 25.01 19.91 -12.85
CA LEU A 790 24.75 19.82 -14.29
C LEU A 790 25.47 18.60 -14.90
N MET A 791 24.77 17.87 -15.75
CA MET A 791 25.42 16.89 -16.61
C MET A 791 26.22 17.67 -17.67
N GLN A 792 27.54 17.48 -17.71
CA GLN A 792 28.34 17.98 -18.82
C GLN A 792 27.95 17.20 -20.08
N GLU A 793 27.84 17.88 -21.22
CA GLU A 793 27.68 17.21 -22.51
C GLU A 793 28.86 16.25 -22.69
N GLU A 794 28.58 14.95 -22.79
CA GLU A 794 29.60 13.97 -23.19
C GLU A 794 30.00 14.33 -24.62
N SER A 795 31.20 14.88 -24.76
CA SER A 795 31.81 15.31 -26.03
C SER A 795 32.11 14.16 -26.99
#